data_AF-A0A837AXR9-F1
#
_entry.id   AF-A0A837AXR9-F1
#
_cell.length_a   1.000
_cell.length_b   1.000
_cell.length_c   1.000
_cell.angle_alpha   90.00
_cell.angle_beta   90.00
_cell.angle_gamma   90.00
#
_symmetry.space_group_name_H-M   'P 1'
#
loop_
_entity.id
_entity.type
_entity.pdbx_description
1 polymer ?
#
loop_
_entity_poly.entity_id
_entity_poly.type
_entity_poly.pdbx_seq_one_letter_code
_entity_poly.pdbx_strand_id
1 'polypeptide(L)'
;MYAATRYLCYLASKGVGSSSSSSSSGGGGGSSLGGVGSNYRNSTQLADVFHPVHHRNAWPFDHVLVDVSFFANSLYYLSRDLIGHERDRETVKNIHRQLQTVILRRIQPRKTLALLLDGSEPLWMLEHRRLFPGRRYDSRVYRSCASPMPYLLEERLRGTAMEQRTPPSEAVISGPATPGLAEGKMSAYLLDLATRIVRPPTNPQHLCAPVTVNDTVCLVGGPELAWMAVGMTPFHNITTVTLQQGELKSCSLQESMEWMRLDHLLKPASEQATGNNGSAAWVPQQRLAAARTDLVFLYLLTHGHPSTGLPQVLTTPFADVLDVYVDMERDDHSQAALGTPQNDLRFRSVLFDEEPVTAAHLERPGLRLRLATLERLLVRIVRSLSGANVGLPAGNRPISHAATLLEMTLQTHGLLCSGGVPSPAWTPTPDLGEASGSSSNSSSTVLLDKYPKLSAEMLLQHVTYLLSRTAKQDTGHSANGAAVNASGAVEGRDKMYLNPQRTRAFGLTGIEALLLSATQAEQVNHVLPLYARGHTLPEEVAADIVSTRNIHEALRKTQRLLSGVLEQASQELARQTGSGADGGNNRATTAADDAGSSCLPHPALTHLPSHMFVRTAGARGPPPGWAYYGIHLGIKAEAMNVRYSLNASDTATLRVIDSSGTCPRNTLYAWVAPAAAESEAGTESTRHGDAAGWAPMPCSALPLCGEGSEAAPAPAPGSLRILTWNTQFSLHSGAPTPLGREGIDWCSPTRYAAAARVLEDANADVLCLQEVEPAWAAYLETQPWVRGRYVLSSLQSSPPLQPYGVLMMVRRDLCPVMAVQHANIPGFVGHTSLMPVVTLQMGPNVAPVVVGGLHLLAPYSQTNEDNRVRQMKALEDHLMKQAQWFESGAPLNVTQRANSSNSSSTPGSTDPINKPSHVLVGDFNDYPTKPYRLPIELGYKDAWEVMKPSCQQPSATAEERGYTIDGIMNAYAQKLIEPKFYGRPDRVLFASTQLQPTAVELVGTSRVKDLLPANADGVHTQVDKPSEGIPDYLFPSDHFGVLVEFQIL
;
A
#
# COMPACT_ATOMS: atom_id res chain seq x y z
N MET A 1 -44.15 7.22 40.23
CA MET A 1 -43.21 8.36 40.33
C MET A 1 -42.28 8.28 41.54
N TYR A 2 -42.75 8.03 42.77
CA TYR A 2 -41.88 7.91 43.96
C TYR A 2 -40.89 6.72 43.91
N ALA A 3 -41.21 5.65 43.17
CA ALA A 3 -40.32 4.50 42.94
C ALA A 3 -39.23 4.75 41.86
N ALA A 4 -39.46 5.68 40.93
CA ALA A 4 -38.49 6.03 39.88
C ALA A 4 -37.34 6.89 40.44
N THR A 5 -37.64 7.75 41.42
CA THR A 5 -36.64 8.60 42.09
C THR A 5 -35.69 7.78 42.97
N ARG A 6 -36.16 6.69 43.62
CA ARG A 6 -35.29 5.80 44.42
C ARG A 6 -34.37 4.94 43.57
N TYR A 7 -34.79 4.53 42.37
CA TYR A 7 -33.94 3.74 41.46
C TYR A 7 -32.82 4.59 40.84
N LEU A 8 -33.08 5.87 40.56
CA LEU A 8 -32.06 6.82 40.10
C LEU A 8 -31.06 7.20 41.21
N CYS A 9 -31.49 7.28 42.47
CA CYS A 9 -30.57 7.49 43.60
C CYS A 9 -29.68 6.26 43.89
N TYR A 10 -30.19 5.04 43.65
CA TYR A 10 -29.40 3.80 43.81
C TYR A 10 -28.30 3.66 42.76
N LEU A 11 -28.55 4.09 41.52
CA LEU A 11 -27.54 4.09 40.45
C LEU A 11 -26.46 5.17 40.64
N ALA A 12 -26.79 6.31 41.26
CA ALA A 12 -25.80 7.35 41.62
C ALA A 12 -24.84 6.92 42.74
N SER A 13 -25.23 5.96 43.59
CA SER A 13 -24.46 5.54 44.78
C SER A 13 -23.32 4.52 44.53
N LYS A 14 -23.11 4.07 43.28
CA LYS A 14 -22.03 3.11 42.94
C LYS A 14 -20.86 3.70 42.15
N GLY A 15 -20.79 5.02 41.98
CA GLY A 15 -19.56 5.70 41.56
C GLY A 15 -18.68 5.98 42.77
N VAL A 16 -17.82 5.02 43.14
CA VAL A 16 -16.80 5.26 44.17
C VAL A 16 -15.69 6.11 43.56
N GLY A 17 -15.72 7.40 43.85
CA GLY A 17 -14.57 8.29 43.82
C GLY A 17 -14.34 8.80 45.23
N SER A 18 -13.17 8.50 45.82
CA SER A 18 -12.71 9.15 47.04
C SER A 18 -12.03 10.46 46.67
N SER A 19 -12.68 11.59 46.96
CA SER A 19 -12.01 12.88 47.11
C SER A 19 -12.45 13.51 48.43
N SER A 20 -11.46 13.72 49.31
CA SER A 20 -11.61 14.50 50.53
C SER A 20 -11.64 15.99 50.18
N SER A 21 -12.69 16.65 50.62
CA SER A 21 -12.90 18.08 50.56
C SER A 21 -12.08 18.83 51.62
N SER A 22 -11.59 20.01 51.25
CA SER A 22 -11.41 21.12 52.19
C SER A 22 -11.70 22.44 51.47
N SER A 23 -12.71 23.12 51.99
CA SER A 23 -13.27 24.40 51.58
C SER A 23 -12.53 25.59 52.21
N SER A 24 -12.36 26.70 51.47
CA SER A 24 -12.60 28.06 52.00
C SER A 24 -12.55 29.14 50.90
N SER A 25 -13.71 29.77 50.67
CA SER A 25 -13.99 31.21 50.45
C SER A 25 -13.05 32.14 49.65
N GLY A 26 -13.55 32.60 48.50
CA GLY A 26 -13.93 34.00 48.24
C GLY A 26 -12.85 35.09 48.11
N GLY A 27 -12.73 35.66 46.90
CA GLY A 27 -12.10 36.97 46.66
C GLY A 27 -11.74 37.20 45.20
N GLY A 28 -12.39 38.18 44.54
CA GLY A 28 -12.13 38.53 43.14
C GLY A 28 -10.78 39.23 42.93
N GLY A 29 -10.22 39.06 41.73
CA GLY A 29 -9.04 39.77 41.27
C GLY A 29 -8.41 39.07 40.07
N GLY A 30 -8.50 39.69 38.88
CA GLY A 30 -7.92 39.14 37.66
C GLY A 30 -6.41 39.01 37.75
N SER A 31 -5.90 37.82 37.45
CA SER A 31 -4.52 37.61 36.99
C SER A 31 -4.40 36.27 36.26
N SER A 32 -3.60 36.28 35.20
CA SER A 32 -3.19 35.16 34.37
C SER A 32 -2.48 34.07 35.18
N LEU A 33 -3.09 32.89 35.30
CA LEU A 33 -2.43 31.67 35.77
C LEU A 33 -2.89 30.48 34.92
N GLY A 34 -1.94 29.84 34.24
CA GLY A 34 -2.16 28.62 33.45
C GLY A 34 -2.67 27.49 34.33
N GLY A 35 -3.87 27.00 34.04
CA GLY A 35 -4.38 25.77 34.62
C GLY A 35 -3.50 24.60 34.16
N VAL A 36 -3.07 23.78 35.12
CA VAL A 36 -2.32 22.55 34.85
C VAL A 36 -3.22 21.62 34.02
N GLY A 37 -2.97 21.54 32.71
CA GLY A 37 -3.72 20.67 31.81
C GLY A 37 -3.63 19.21 32.24
N SER A 38 -4.73 18.47 32.06
CA SER A 38 -4.77 17.01 32.24
C SER A 38 -3.72 16.36 31.34
N ASN A 39 -2.91 15.45 31.89
CA ASN A 39 -1.87 14.71 31.17
C ASN A 39 -1.81 13.27 31.69
N TYR A 40 -1.06 12.41 31.00
CA TYR A 40 -0.97 10.97 31.30
C TYR A 40 -0.52 10.60 32.72
N ARG A 41 0.05 11.53 33.50
CA ARG A 41 0.40 11.31 34.92
C ARG A 41 -0.76 11.58 35.87
N ASN A 42 -1.67 12.47 35.50
CA ASN A 42 -2.77 12.93 36.36
C ASN A 42 -4.15 12.45 35.89
N SER A 43 -4.23 11.86 34.69
CA SER A 43 -5.41 11.24 34.10
C SER A 43 -5.06 9.84 33.64
N THR A 44 -5.96 8.89 33.91
CA THR A 44 -5.75 7.47 33.62
C THR A 44 -6.10 7.08 32.20
N GLN A 45 -6.96 7.85 31.51
CA GLN A 45 -7.44 7.49 30.18
C GLN A 45 -7.49 8.71 29.28
N LEU A 46 -7.14 8.50 28.01
CA LEU A 46 -7.25 9.53 26.97
C LEU A 46 -8.70 10.04 26.79
N ALA A 47 -9.69 9.23 27.15
CA ALA A 47 -11.11 9.61 27.18
C ALA A 47 -11.38 10.84 28.08
N ASP A 48 -10.57 11.09 29.10
CA ASP A 48 -10.72 12.24 30.01
C ASP A 48 -10.36 13.58 29.35
N VAL A 49 -9.65 13.53 28.22
CA VAL A 49 -9.26 14.70 27.41
C VAL A 49 -10.39 15.12 26.47
N PHE A 50 -11.46 14.34 26.34
CA PHE A 50 -12.55 14.69 25.44
C PHE A 50 -13.31 15.91 25.96
N HIS A 51 -13.36 16.95 25.12
CA HIS A 51 -13.99 18.22 25.46
C HIS A 51 -15.31 18.40 24.72
N PRO A 52 -16.34 19.04 25.33
CA PRO A 52 -17.59 19.33 24.65
C PRO A 52 -17.37 20.15 23.38
N VAL A 53 -18.00 19.73 22.29
CA VAL A 53 -17.92 20.45 21.02
C VAL A 53 -18.74 21.74 21.11
N HIS A 54 -18.05 22.87 21.16
CA HIS A 54 -18.68 24.19 21.25
C HIS A 54 -19.26 24.70 19.91
N HIS A 55 -19.03 23.98 18.81
CA HIS A 55 -19.62 24.30 17.51
C HIS A 55 -21.14 24.13 17.55
N ARG A 56 -21.85 25.26 17.62
CA ARG A 56 -23.32 25.32 17.48
C ARG A 56 -23.78 25.15 16.03
N ASN A 57 -22.90 25.41 15.05
CA ASN A 57 -23.13 25.34 13.61
C ASN A 57 -22.42 24.14 12.97
N ALA A 58 -22.59 23.97 11.65
CA ALA A 58 -21.92 22.96 10.84
C ALA A 58 -20.39 22.96 11.02
N TRP A 59 -19.84 21.80 11.39
CA TRP A 59 -18.42 21.53 11.59
C TRP A 59 -17.90 20.68 10.41
N PRO A 60 -17.19 21.29 9.45
CA PRO A 60 -16.80 20.59 8.22
C PRO A 60 -15.51 19.79 8.37
N PHE A 61 -15.47 18.63 7.71
CA PHE A 61 -14.29 17.77 7.58
C PHE A 61 -14.19 17.26 6.14
N ASP A 62 -12.98 16.97 5.66
CA ASP A 62 -12.76 16.38 4.35
C ASP A 62 -13.29 14.95 4.33
N HIS A 63 -12.90 14.13 5.32
CA HIS A 63 -13.32 12.75 5.43
C HIS A 63 -14.00 12.49 6.78
N VAL A 64 -15.18 11.87 6.77
CA VAL A 64 -15.89 11.48 7.99
C VAL A 64 -16.12 9.98 7.96
N LEU A 65 -15.63 9.27 8.96
CA LEU A 65 -15.83 7.82 9.14
C LEU A 65 -16.64 7.60 10.40
N VAL A 66 -17.68 6.78 10.32
CA VAL A 66 -18.61 6.54 11.43
C VAL A 66 -18.65 5.06 11.76
N ASP A 67 -18.38 4.74 13.02
CA ASP A 67 -18.64 3.43 13.61
C ASP A 67 -20.13 3.39 13.93
N VAL A 68 -20.87 2.73 13.05
CA VAL A 68 -22.33 2.59 13.17
C VAL A 68 -22.69 1.63 14.31
N SER A 69 -21.84 0.63 14.56
CA SER A 69 -22.03 -0.36 15.63
C SER A 69 -22.00 0.28 17.02
N PHE A 70 -21.20 1.32 17.22
CA PHE A 70 -21.21 2.12 18.46
C PHE A 70 -22.60 2.66 18.81
N PHE A 71 -23.34 3.16 17.81
CA PHE A 71 -24.70 3.67 18.01
C PHE A 71 -25.71 2.55 18.24
N ALA A 72 -25.54 1.40 17.56
CA ALA A 72 -26.35 0.23 17.84
C ALA A 72 -26.22 -0.22 19.30
N ASN A 73 -24.99 -0.22 19.84
CA ASN A 73 -24.75 -0.53 21.25
C ASN A 73 -25.38 0.51 22.21
N SER A 74 -25.44 1.76 21.79
CA SER A 74 -25.94 2.87 22.62
C SER A 74 -27.45 3.08 22.55
N LEU A 75 -28.15 2.57 21.53
CA LEU A 75 -29.58 2.85 21.33
C LEU A 75 -30.51 1.63 21.39
N TYR A 76 -30.00 0.40 21.33
CA TYR A 76 -30.84 -0.79 21.27
C TYR A 76 -31.82 -0.93 22.45
N TYR A 77 -31.52 -0.31 23.61
CA TYR A 77 -32.38 -0.41 24.78
C TYR A 77 -33.73 0.30 24.58
N LEU A 78 -33.82 1.25 23.64
CA LEU A 78 -35.05 2.00 23.33
C LEU A 78 -36.12 1.14 22.66
N SER A 79 -35.72 0.02 22.06
CA SER A 79 -36.60 -0.93 21.37
C SER A 79 -36.68 -2.28 22.08
N ARG A 80 -36.12 -2.42 23.30
CA ARG A 80 -36.00 -3.71 23.99
C ARG A 80 -37.35 -4.39 24.28
N ASP A 81 -38.40 -3.59 24.43
CA ASP A 81 -39.75 -4.10 24.74
C ASP A 81 -40.50 -4.62 23.50
N LEU A 82 -39.94 -4.39 22.30
CA LEU A 82 -40.44 -4.92 21.03
C LEU A 82 -39.79 -6.29 20.74
N ILE A 83 -40.40 -7.08 19.86
CA ILE A 83 -39.89 -8.41 19.47
C ILE A 83 -39.80 -8.56 17.95
N GLY A 84 -38.92 -9.45 17.50
CA GLY A 84 -38.75 -9.81 16.10
C GLY A 84 -38.53 -8.61 15.17
N HIS A 85 -39.17 -8.65 14.01
CA HIS A 85 -39.00 -7.66 12.95
C HIS A 85 -39.45 -6.23 13.33
N GLU A 86 -40.43 -6.09 14.25
CA GLU A 86 -40.84 -4.77 14.75
C GLU A 86 -39.73 -4.11 15.56
N ARG A 87 -39.04 -4.89 16.41
CA ARG A 87 -37.86 -4.45 17.14
C ARG A 87 -36.76 -4.01 16.19
N ASP A 88 -36.51 -4.78 15.14
CA ASP A 88 -35.46 -4.48 14.17
C ASP A 88 -35.73 -3.16 13.45
N ARG A 89 -36.96 -2.97 12.94
CA ARG A 89 -37.37 -1.73 12.26
C ARG A 89 -37.25 -0.50 13.16
N GLU A 90 -37.73 -0.57 14.40
CA GLU A 90 -37.68 0.57 15.33
C GLU A 90 -36.24 0.85 15.79
N THR A 91 -35.41 -0.18 15.97
CA THR A 91 -33.97 -0.03 16.25
C THR A 91 -33.26 0.68 15.10
N VAL A 92 -33.45 0.21 13.87
CA VAL A 92 -32.88 0.81 12.65
C VAL A 92 -33.30 2.27 12.51
N LYS A 93 -34.59 2.56 12.73
CA LYS A 93 -35.12 3.93 12.69
C LYS A 93 -34.47 4.84 13.74
N ASN A 94 -34.26 4.35 14.96
CA ASN A 94 -33.62 5.13 16.03
C ASN A 94 -32.15 5.42 15.72
N ILE A 95 -31.39 4.41 15.27
CA ILE A 95 -29.99 4.57 14.86
C ILE A 95 -29.87 5.54 13.69
N HIS A 96 -30.67 5.31 12.63
CA HIS A 96 -30.71 6.17 11.45
C HIS A 96 -31.06 7.62 11.83
N ARG A 97 -32.05 7.83 12.71
CA ARG A 97 -32.41 9.16 13.19
C ARG A 97 -31.25 9.83 13.93
N GLN A 98 -30.55 9.13 14.82
CA GLN A 98 -29.41 9.69 15.55
C GLN A 98 -28.26 10.04 14.60
N LEU A 99 -27.92 9.15 13.67
CA LEU A 99 -26.89 9.40 12.67
C LEU A 99 -27.22 10.62 11.80
N GLN A 100 -28.43 10.66 11.23
CA GLN A 100 -28.83 11.74 10.31
C GLN A 100 -29.09 13.07 11.04
N THR A 101 -29.76 13.04 12.19
CA THR A 101 -30.28 14.24 12.85
C THR A 101 -29.31 14.84 13.86
N VAL A 102 -28.46 14.01 14.50
CA VAL A 102 -27.53 14.46 15.54
C VAL A 102 -26.11 14.58 15.00
N ILE A 103 -25.63 13.53 14.33
CA ILE A 103 -24.24 13.46 13.85
C ILE A 103 -24.07 14.24 12.54
N LEU A 104 -24.67 13.78 11.44
CA LEU A 104 -24.41 14.31 10.09
C LEU A 104 -25.00 15.71 9.83
N ARG A 105 -25.92 16.18 10.69
CA ARG A 105 -26.33 17.60 10.70
C ARG A 105 -25.27 18.52 11.27
N ARG A 106 -24.47 18.06 12.22
CA ARG A 106 -23.43 18.85 12.91
C ARG A 106 -22.06 18.65 12.29
N ILE A 107 -21.72 17.43 11.89
CA ILE A 107 -20.45 17.06 11.25
C ILE A 107 -20.70 16.90 9.75
N GLN A 108 -20.05 17.74 8.94
CA GLN A 108 -20.29 17.78 7.50
C GLN A 108 -19.13 17.18 6.70
N PRO A 109 -19.31 16.02 6.03
CA PRO A 109 -18.31 15.48 5.12
C PRO A 109 -18.26 16.28 3.82
N ARG A 110 -17.07 16.77 3.44
CA ARG A 110 -16.83 17.50 2.18
C ARG A 110 -16.45 16.56 1.03
N LYS A 111 -15.53 15.63 1.29
CA LYS A 111 -14.99 14.71 0.29
C LYS A 111 -15.59 13.32 0.43
N THR A 112 -15.52 12.72 1.63
CA THR A 112 -15.99 11.35 1.84
C THR A 112 -16.81 11.18 3.13
N LEU A 113 -17.85 10.34 3.06
CA LEU A 113 -18.53 9.76 4.21
C LEU A 113 -18.39 8.22 4.20
N ALA A 114 -17.81 7.61 5.22
CA ALA A 114 -17.82 6.16 5.38
C ALA A 114 -18.68 5.75 6.59
N LEU A 115 -19.59 4.80 6.39
CA LEU A 115 -20.44 4.21 7.43
C LEU A 115 -20.07 2.74 7.57
N LEU A 116 -19.52 2.35 8.73
CA LEU A 116 -18.94 1.03 8.92
C LEU A 116 -19.68 0.30 10.03
N LEU A 117 -20.16 -0.91 9.72
CA LEU A 117 -20.78 -1.84 10.66
C LEU A 117 -19.78 -2.95 10.99
N ASP A 118 -19.92 -3.55 12.18
CA ASP A 118 -19.17 -4.75 12.52
C ASP A 118 -19.59 -5.92 11.63
N GLY A 119 -18.58 -6.57 11.04
CA GLY A 119 -18.71 -7.87 10.41
C GLY A 119 -18.50 -9.00 11.40
N SER A 120 -17.95 -10.11 10.90
CA SER A 120 -17.55 -11.22 11.77
C SER A 120 -16.40 -10.85 12.69
N GLU A 121 -16.55 -11.26 13.94
CA GLU A 121 -15.53 -11.13 14.97
C GLU A 121 -14.48 -12.26 14.87
N PRO A 122 -13.26 -12.04 15.38
CA PRO A 122 -12.26 -13.10 15.51
C PRO A 122 -12.74 -14.28 16.37
N LEU A 123 -12.20 -15.48 16.11
CA LEU A 123 -12.66 -16.72 16.73
C LEU A 123 -12.57 -16.73 18.25
N TRP A 124 -11.52 -16.12 18.84
CA TRP A 124 -11.40 -16.01 20.30
C TRP A 124 -12.52 -15.18 20.94
N MET A 125 -13.06 -14.17 20.25
CA MET A 125 -14.16 -13.37 20.76
C MET A 125 -15.46 -14.18 20.78
N LEU A 126 -15.68 -14.98 19.73
CA LEU A 126 -16.83 -15.88 19.64
C LEU A 126 -16.74 -16.99 20.68
N GLU A 127 -15.57 -17.60 20.83
CA GLU A 127 -15.31 -18.60 21.87
C GLU A 127 -15.56 -18.01 23.27
N HIS A 128 -15.02 -16.82 23.55
CA HIS A 128 -15.26 -16.15 24.82
C HIS A 128 -16.74 -15.89 25.06
N ARG A 129 -17.46 -15.37 24.06
CA ARG A 129 -18.90 -15.09 24.14
C ARG A 129 -19.70 -16.36 24.42
N ARG A 130 -19.34 -17.46 23.77
CA ARG A 130 -20.01 -18.75 23.88
C ARG A 130 -19.78 -19.39 25.25
N LEU A 131 -18.55 -19.38 25.75
CA LEU A 131 -18.20 -19.98 27.04
C LEU A 131 -18.67 -19.11 28.22
N PHE A 132 -18.74 -17.78 28.02
CA PHE A 132 -19.11 -16.81 29.05
C PHE A 132 -20.17 -15.84 28.54
N PRO A 133 -21.41 -16.31 28.33
CA PRO A 133 -22.53 -15.46 27.97
C PRO A 133 -22.90 -14.62 29.19
N GLY A 134 -22.18 -13.51 29.39
CA GLY A 134 -22.46 -12.56 30.47
C GLY A 134 -23.86 -11.93 30.31
N ARG A 135 -24.27 -11.09 31.26
CA ARG A 135 -25.62 -10.47 31.28
C ARG A 135 -25.97 -9.64 30.03
N ARG A 136 -24.98 -9.29 29.21
CA ARG A 136 -25.14 -8.52 27.96
C ARG A 136 -25.08 -9.39 26.70
N TYR A 137 -25.05 -10.72 26.84
CA TYR A 137 -24.94 -11.65 25.72
C TYR A 137 -25.96 -11.38 24.62
N ASP A 138 -27.26 -11.37 24.94
CA ASP A 138 -28.32 -11.15 23.94
C ASP A 138 -28.15 -9.82 23.21
N SER A 139 -27.75 -8.78 23.93
CA SER A 139 -27.52 -7.45 23.33
C SER A 139 -26.31 -7.39 22.41
N ARG A 140 -25.30 -8.26 22.62
CA ARG A 140 -24.11 -8.36 21.77
C ARG A 140 -24.42 -9.18 20.51
N VAL A 141 -25.10 -10.31 20.66
CA VAL A 141 -25.54 -11.13 19.51
C VAL A 141 -26.49 -10.36 18.62
N TYR A 142 -27.46 -9.65 19.21
CA TYR A 142 -28.47 -8.86 18.48
C TYR A 142 -27.88 -7.76 17.57
N ARG A 143 -26.70 -7.24 17.89
CA ARG A 143 -26.03 -6.20 17.08
C ARG A 143 -24.91 -6.72 16.19
N SER A 144 -24.60 -8.01 16.29
CA SER A 144 -23.55 -8.65 15.50
C SER A 144 -24.05 -9.08 14.13
N CYS A 145 -23.13 -9.46 13.22
CA CYS A 145 -23.45 -10.01 11.91
C CYS A 145 -24.25 -11.34 11.95
N ALA A 146 -24.44 -11.92 13.14
CA ALA A 146 -25.32 -13.08 13.36
C ALA A 146 -26.81 -12.72 13.45
N SER A 147 -27.17 -11.44 13.58
CA SER A 147 -28.56 -10.98 13.72
C SER A 147 -29.07 -10.29 12.45
N PRO A 148 -30.39 -10.33 12.14
CA PRO A 148 -30.94 -9.64 10.96
C PRO A 148 -30.83 -8.10 11.03
N MET A 149 -30.82 -7.52 12.23
CA MET A 149 -30.91 -6.06 12.41
C MET A 149 -29.79 -5.27 11.69
N PRO A 150 -28.50 -5.64 11.77
CA PRO A 150 -27.44 -4.92 11.04
C PRO A 150 -27.58 -4.97 9.51
N TYR A 151 -28.16 -6.03 8.94
CA TYR A 151 -28.40 -6.12 7.50
C TYR A 151 -29.53 -5.17 7.06
N LEU A 152 -30.61 -5.10 7.84
CA LEU A 152 -31.68 -4.12 7.64
C LEU A 152 -31.16 -2.68 7.81
N LEU A 153 -30.24 -2.46 8.75
CA LEU A 153 -29.58 -1.17 8.94
C LEU A 153 -28.74 -0.79 7.72
N GLU A 154 -27.91 -1.71 7.21
CA GLU A 154 -27.11 -1.50 6.00
C GLU A 154 -28.00 -1.11 4.81
N GLU A 155 -29.09 -1.86 4.57
CA GLU A 155 -30.04 -1.57 3.49
C GLU A 155 -30.63 -0.16 3.63
N ARG A 156 -31.04 0.21 4.85
CA ARG A 156 -31.56 1.56 5.13
C ARG A 156 -30.52 2.65 4.90
N LEU A 157 -29.26 2.41 5.28
CA LEU A 157 -28.16 3.36 5.09
C LEU A 157 -27.81 3.52 3.61
N ARG A 158 -27.82 2.43 2.83
CA ARG A 158 -27.61 2.49 1.37
C ARG A 158 -28.63 3.37 0.67
N GLY A 159 -29.88 3.33 1.10
CA GLY A 159 -30.93 4.19 0.54
C GLY A 159 -30.79 5.68 0.90
N THR A 160 -30.13 6.02 2.01
CA THR A 160 -30.21 7.37 2.61
C THR A 160 -28.89 8.11 2.72
N ALA A 161 -27.75 7.43 2.65
CA ALA A 161 -26.44 8.07 2.81
C ALA A 161 -26.12 9.07 1.68
N MET A 162 -26.78 8.96 0.52
CA MET A 162 -26.63 9.91 -0.59
C MET A 162 -27.60 11.10 -0.51
N GLU A 163 -28.60 11.04 0.37
CA GLU A 163 -29.67 12.06 0.52
C GLU A 163 -29.30 13.16 1.52
N GLN A 164 -28.00 13.33 1.81
CA GLN A 164 -27.53 14.41 2.68
C GLN A 164 -27.85 15.77 2.08
N ARG A 165 -28.10 16.77 2.95
CA ARG A 165 -28.34 18.17 2.53
C ARG A 165 -27.19 18.70 1.64
N THR A 166 -25.96 18.31 1.96
CA THR A 166 -24.75 18.54 1.18
C THR A 166 -24.06 17.19 1.00
N PRO A 167 -24.33 16.47 -0.10
CA PRO A 167 -23.77 15.15 -0.30
C PRO A 167 -22.25 15.23 -0.57
N PRO A 168 -21.45 14.33 0.00
CA PRO A 168 -20.01 14.24 -0.28
C PRO A 168 -19.75 13.80 -1.72
N SER A 169 -18.50 13.87 -2.17
CA SER A 169 -18.09 13.31 -3.47
C SER A 169 -18.13 11.78 -3.49
N GLU A 170 -17.88 11.17 -2.34
CA GLU A 170 -17.80 9.73 -2.17
C GLU A 170 -18.53 9.30 -0.88
N ALA A 171 -19.22 8.17 -0.94
CA ALA A 171 -19.77 7.52 0.24
C ALA A 171 -19.44 6.02 0.24
N VAL A 172 -19.02 5.50 1.39
CA VAL A 172 -18.68 4.08 1.57
C VAL A 172 -19.56 3.50 2.66
N ILE A 173 -20.12 2.32 2.41
CA ILE A 173 -20.91 1.56 3.39
C ILE A 173 -20.30 0.17 3.48
N SER A 174 -19.75 -0.16 4.65
CA SER A 174 -19.17 -1.47 4.92
C SER A 174 -20.09 -2.27 5.85
N GLY A 175 -20.82 -3.22 5.28
CA GLY A 175 -21.85 -3.98 5.96
C GLY A 175 -21.37 -5.11 6.87
N PRO A 176 -22.31 -5.77 7.57
CA PRO A 176 -22.05 -6.96 8.37
C PRO A 176 -21.55 -8.17 7.57
N ALA A 177 -21.82 -8.23 6.26
CA ALA A 177 -21.32 -9.29 5.38
C ALA A 177 -19.83 -9.11 5.00
N THR A 178 -19.28 -7.90 5.13
CA THR A 178 -17.84 -7.66 5.01
C THR A 178 -17.17 -8.09 6.32
N PRO A 179 -16.18 -9.00 6.32
CA PRO A 179 -15.51 -9.47 7.55
C PRO A 179 -14.84 -8.38 8.38
N GLY A 180 -14.69 -8.63 9.67
CA GLY A 180 -13.91 -7.79 10.59
C GLY A 180 -14.70 -6.70 11.32
N LEU A 181 -14.10 -6.17 12.38
CA LEU A 181 -14.67 -5.10 13.20
C LEU A 181 -14.65 -3.76 12.47
N ALA A 182 -15.54 -2.84 12.86
CA ALA A 182 -15.63 -1.50 12.28
C ALA A 182 -14.30 -0.74 12.34
N GLU A 183 -13.54 -0.88 13.44
CA GLU A 183 -12.25 -0.20 13.62
C GLU A 183 -11.16 -0.69 12.64
N GLY A 184 -11.15 -1.99 12.37
CA GLY A 184 -10.25 -2.58 11.36
C GLY A 184 -10.62 -2.08 9.96
N LYS A 185 -11.92 -2.06 9.65
CA LYS A 185 -12.44 -1.54 8.37
C LYS A 185 -12.14 -0.05 8.19
N MET A 186 -12.22 0.75 9.26
CA MET A 186 -11.86 2.17 9.25
C MET A 186 -10.39 2.36 8.91
N SER A 187 -9.53 1.61 9.59
CA SER A 187 -8.08 1.67 9.37
C SER A 187 -7.72 1.23 7.95
N ALA A 188 -8.33 0.13 7.47
CA ALA A 188 -8.17 -0.36 6.10
C ALA A 188 -8.62 0.68 5.06
N TYR A 189 -9.78 1.32 5.28
CA TYR A 189 -10.27 2.36 4.38
C TYR A 189 -9.40 3.62 4.40
N LEU A 190 -8.90 4.07 5.56
CA LEU A 190 -7.97 5.20 5.64
C LEU A 190 -6.65 4.90 4.91
N LEU A 191 -6.14 3.67 5.01
CA LEU A 191 -4.96 3.26 4.25
C LEU A 191 -5.25 3.23 2.73
N ASP A 192 -6.42 2.75 2.31
CA ASP A 192 -6.85 2.82 0.91
C ASP A 192 -7.01 4.27 0.44
N LEU A 193 -7.50 5.16 1.31
CA LEU A 193 -7.58 6.59 1.05
C LEU A 193 -6.18 7.18 0.89
N ALA A 194 -5.22 6.78 1.73
CA ALA A 194 -3.82 7.16 1.63
C ALA A 194 -3.12 6.63 0.36
N THR A 195 -3.65 5.61 -0.32
CA THR A 195 -3.18 5.24 -1.68
C THR A 195 -3.25 6.40 -2.64
N ARG A 196 -4.21 7.33 -2.43
CA ARG A 196 -4.41 8.52 -3.25
C ARG A 196 -3.41 9.64 -2.93
N ILE A 197 -2.69 9.55 -1.81
CA ILE A 197 -1.55 10.42 -1.51
C ILE A 197 -0.33 9.94 -2.30
N VAL A 198 -0.08 8.63 -2.30
CA VAL A 198 1.03 8.00 -3.03
C VAL A 198 0.79 8.01 -4.55
N ARG A 199 -0.45 7.76 -4.97
CA ARG A 199 -0.90 7.77 -6.37
C ARG A 199 -2.24 8.52 -6.48
N PRO A 200 -2.22 9.86 -6.59
CA PRO A 200 -3.43 10.66 -6.79
C PRO A 200 -4.26 10.15 -7.97
N PRO A 201 -5.60 10.07 -7.85
CA PRO A 201 -6.46 9.64 -8.94
C PRO A 201 -6.36 10.64 -10.09
N THR A 202 -5.76 10.24 -11.21
CA THR A 202 -5.45 11.14 -12.33
C THR A 202 -6.59 11.31 -13.33
N ASN A 203 -7.60 10.43 -13.35
CA ASN A 203 -8.92 10.75 -13.87
C ASN A 203 -9.96 9.62 -13.55
N PRO A 204 -11.27 9.83 -13.82
CA PRO A 204 -11.86 11.14 -13.98
C PRO A 204 -11.54 11.93 -12.72
N GLN A 205 -11.05 13.15 -12.85
CA GLN A 205 -10.77 14.08 -11.74
C GLN A 205 -12.06 14.34 -10.92
N HIS A 206 -13.19 13.86 -11.42
CA HIS A 206 -14.54 13.97 -10.89
C HIS A 206 -15.07 12.69 -10.24
N LEU A 207 -14.39 11.53 -10.29
CA LEU A 207 -14.84 10.35 -9.54
C LEU A 207 -14.48 10.53 -8.06
N CYS A 208 -13.21 10.59 -7.71
CA CYS A 208 -12.79 10.63 -6.31
C CYS A 208 -12.14 11.98 -5.98
N ALA A 209 -12.51 12.57 -4.84
CA ALA A 209 -11.90 13.81 -4.38
C ALA A 209 -10.39 13.63 -4.11
N PRO A 210 -9.55 14.65 -4.40
CA PRO A 210 -8.11 14.59 -4.15
C PRO A 210 -7.86 14.44 -2.64
N VAL A 211 -6.85 13.64 -2.27
CA VAL A 211 -6.49 13.39 -0.87
C VAL A 211 -5.08 13.87 -0.60
N THR A 212 -4.89 14.57 0.51
CA THR A 212 -3.57 15.02 0.99
C THR A 212 -3.32 14.56 2.42
N VAL A 213 -2.06 14.56 2.86
CA VAL A 213 -1.68 14.26 4.26
C VAL A 213 -2.28 15.25 5.28
N ASN A 214 -2.67 16.44 4.80
CA ASN A 214 -3.22 17.54 5.60
C ASN A 214 -4.76 17.54 5.64
N ASP A 215 -5.40 16.62 4.93
CA ASP A 215 -6.86 16.52 4.90
C ASP A 215 -7.40 16.26 6.32
N THR A 216 -8.51 16.93 6.62
CA THR A 216 -9.19 16.82 7.91
C THR A 216 -10.00 15.52 7.97
N VAL A 217 -9.65 14.62 8.89
CA VAL A 217 -10.33 13.34 9.09
C VAL A 217 -11.10 13.39 10.41
N CYS A 218 -12.40 13.07 10.38
CA CYS A 218 -13.23 12.91 11.57
C CYS A 218 -13.61 11.44 11.76
N LEU A 219 -13.24 10.86 12.91
CA LEU A 219 -13.68 9.52 13.32
C LEU A 219 -14.81 9.67 14.35
N VAL A 220 -15.96 9.08 14.08
CA VAL A 220 -17.14 9.17 14.96
C VAL A 220 -17.43 7.80 15.56
N GLY A 221 -17.41 7.69 16.89
CA GLY A 221 -17.69 6.43 17.60
C GLY A 221 -17.31 6.48 19.07
N GLY A 222 -16.79 5.36 19.59
CA GLY A 222 -16.27 5.29 20.96
C GLY A 222 -15.02 6.15 21.17
N PRO A 223 -14.75 6.61 22.41
CA PRO A 223 -13.53 7.38 22.72
C PRO A 223 -12.24 6.61 22.43
N GLU A 224 -12.29 5.28 22.34
CA GLU A 224 -11.15 4.41 22.03
C GLU A 224 -10.62 4.61 20.60
N LEU A 225 -11.44 5.15 19.69
CA LEU A 225 -11.01 5.52 18.33
C LEU A 225 -9.86 6.54 18.34
N ALA A 226 -9.64 7.27 19.43
CA ALA A 226 -8.49 8.16 19.57
C ALA A 226 -7.16 7.41 19.43
N TRP A 227 -7.07 6.15 19.87
CA TRP A 227 -5.86 5.34 19.67
C TRP A 227 -5.69 4.85 18.23
N MET A 228 -6.78 4.65 17.49
CA MET A 228 -6.71 4.45 16.05
C MET A 228 -6.19 5.70 15.34
N ALA A 229 -6.66 6.90 15.75
CA ALA A 229 -6.15 8.15 15.21
C ALA A 229 -4.64 8.31 15.46
N VAL A 230 -4.15 7.93 16.65
CA VAL A 230 -2.71 7.85 16.92
C VAL A 230 -2.03 6.87 15.96
N GLY A 231 -2.54 5.64 15.79
CA GLY A 231 -1.94 4.61 14.93
C GLY A 231 -1.97 4.87 13.42
N MET A 232 -2.82 5.79 12.95
CA MET A 232 -2.99 6.12 11.53
C MET A 232 -1.94 7.13 11.02
N THR A 233 -0.70 6.67 10.88
CA THR A 233 0.48 7.50 10.55
C THR A 233 0.41 8.30 9.24
N PRO A 234 -0.30 7.90 8.18
CA PRO A 234 -0.38 8.69 6.95
C PRO A 234 -1.05 10.07 7.08
N PHE A 235 -1.90 10.26 8.09
CA PHE A 235 -2.65 11.50 8.29
C PHE A 235 -2.27 12.18 9.60
N HIS A 236 -2.23 13.52 9.58
CA HIS A 236 -1.83 14.34 10.73
C HIS A 236 -2.97 15.13 11.35
N ASN A 237 -4.08 15.31 10.62
CA ASN A 237 -5.22 16.11 11.07
C ASN A 237 -6.45 15.23 11.31
N ILE A 238 -6.35 14.39 12.35
CA ILE A 238 -7.42 13.46 12.72
C ILE A 238 -8.09 13.95 14.01
N THR A 239 -9.41 14.07 13.98
CA THR A 239 -10.25 14.40 15.14
C THR A 239 -11.19 13.26 15.41
N THR A 240 -11.24 12.81 16.65
CA THR A 240 -12.20 11.81 17.11
C THR A 240 -13.35 12.49 17.81
N VAL A 241 -14.57 12.01 17.54
CA VAL A 241 -15.81 12.55 18.10
C VAL A 241 -16.62 11.40 18.68
N THR A 242 -17.04 11.57 19.93
CA THR A 242 -17.94 10.63 20.60
C THR A 242 -19.21 11.34 21.04
N LEU A 243 -20.31 10.59 21.07
CA LEU A 243 -21.58 11.08 21.58
C LEU A 243 -21.78 10.52 22.99
N GLN A 244 -21.57 11.37 24.00
CA GLN A 244 -21.73 10.99 25.39
C GLN A 244 -22.90 11.75 26.00
N GLN A 245 -23.90 11.03 26.51
CA GLN A 245 -25.09 11.63 27.14
C GLN A 245 -25.85 12.65 26.26
N GLY A 246 -25.80 12.48 24.93
CA GLY A 246 -26.45 13.39 23.98
C GLY A 246 -25.62 14.63 23.61
N GLU A 247 -24.44 14.81 24.21
CA GLU A 247 -23.47 15.85 23.85
C GLU A 247 -22.35 15.27 23.00
N LEU A 248 -21.96 16.01 21.96
CA LEU A 248 -20.77 15.68 21.18
C LEU A 248 -19.55 16.14 21.95
N LYS A 249 -18.59 15.24 22.13
CA LYS A 249 -17.26 15.56 22.64
C LYS A 249 -16.22 15.17 21.62
N SER A 250 -15.13 15.92 21.56
CA SER A 250 -14.04 15.66 20.61
C SER A 250 -12.68 15.60 21.29
N CYS A 251 -11.77 14.87 20.66
CA CYS A 251 -10.35 14.86 20.95
C CYS A 251 -9.58 14.74 19.63
N SER A 252 -8.74 15.72 19.34
CA SER A 252 -7.84 15.75 18.20
C SER A 252 -6.58 14.93 18.44
N LEU A 253 -5.90 14.54 17.37
CA LEU A 253 -4.57 13.93 17.46
C LEU A 253 -3.60 14.85 18.19
N GLN A 254 -3.68 16.16 17.96
CA GLN A 254 -2.85 17.13 18.66
C GLN A 254 -3.07 17.08 20.18
N GLU A 255 -4.32 17.16 20.63
CA GLU A 255 -4.66 17.07 22.07
C GLU A 255 -4.22 15.72 22.67
N SER A 256 -4.32 14.63 21.89
CA SER A 256 -3.83 13.31 22.31
C SER A 256 -2.31 13.30 22.53
N MET A 257 -1.55 13.93 21.62
CA MET A 257 -0.10 14.05 21.74
C MET A 257 0.31 15.03 22.86
N GLU A 258 -0.44 16.11 23.07
CA GLU A 258 -0.26 17.04 24.20
C GLU A 258 -0.49 16.35 25.55
N TRP A 259 -1.53 15.53 25.66
CA TRP A 259 -1.78 14.74 26.87
C TRP A 259 -0.63 13.77 27.17
N MET A 260 0.02 13.21 26.15
CA MET A 260 1.24 12.38 26.26
C MET A 260 2.54 13.19 26.43
N ARG A 261 2.49 14.53 26.36
CA ARG A 261 3.65 15.44 26.34
C ARG A 261 4.62 15.21 25.17
N LEU A 262 4.08 14.73 24.06
CA LEU A 262 4.80 14.44 22.81
C LEU A 262 4.39 15.38 21.66
N ASP A 263 3.70 16.48 21.96
CA ASP A 263 3.30 17.51 20.99
C ASP A 263 4.50 18.19 20.31
N HIS A 264 5.66 18.18 20.96
CA HIS A 264 6.91 18.63 20.36
C HIS A 264 7.33 17.81 19.12
N LEU A 265 6.87 16.55 19.00
CA LEU A 265 7.08 15.73 17.79
C LEU A 265 6.15 16.13 16.63
N LEU A 266 5.09 16.91 16.90
CA LEU A 266 4.20 17.46 15.88
C LEU A 266 4.70 18.81 15.34
N LYS A 267 5.58 19.50 16.07
CA LYS A 267 6.08 20.83 15.70
C LYS A 267 7.26 20.68 14.73
N PRO A 268 7.28 21.38 13.58
CA PRO A 268 8.45 21.40 12.72
C PRO A 268 9.65 21.97 13.48
N ALA A 269 10.83 21.37 13.32
CA ALA A 269 12.05 21.82 13.99
C ALA A 269 12.26 23.33 13.74
N SER A 270 12.45 24.10 14.81
CA SER A 270 12.65 25.55 14.74
C SER A 270 13.76 25.93 13.76
N GLU A 271 13.54 27.01 13.01
CA GLU A 271 14.35 27.61 11.93
C GLU A 271 15.77 28.10 12.35
N GLN A 272 16.49 27.36 13.18
CA GLN A 272 17.89 27.63 13.54
C GLN A 272 18.90 26.72 12.82
N ALA A 273 18.46 25.82 11.95
CA ALA A 273 19.32 25.11 11.02
C ALA A 273 19.33 25.83 9.66
N THR A 274 19.96 27.00 9.59
CA THR A 274 20.35 27.63 8.32
C THR A 274 21.42 26.76 7.64
N GLY A 275 20.98 25.71 6.97
CA GLY A 275 21.82 24.78 6.21
C GLY A 275 20.95 24.09 5.17
N ASN A 276 21.39 24.12 3.92
CA ASN A 276 20.63 23.84 2.70
C ASN A 276 20.27 22.34 2.49
N ASN A 277 19.99 21.59 3.55
CA ASN A 277 19.72 20.16 3.52
C ASN A 277 18.24 19.89 3.79
N GLY A 278 17.49 19.61 2.73
CA GLY A 278 16.12 19.13 2.81
C GLY A 278 15.95 17.82 3.60
N SER A 279 17.03 17.15 4.05
CA SER A 279 16.96 15.97 4.93
C SER A 279 16.58 16.28 6.38
N ALA A 280 16.75 17.53 6.85
CA ALA A 280 16.47 17.90 8.24
C ALA A 280 14.97 17.91 8.61
N ALA A 281 14.09 18.10 7.63
CA ALA A 281 12.63 18.16 7.84
C ALA A 281 11.94 16.77 7.87
N TRP A 282 12.59 15.71 7.37
CA TRP A 282 11.98 14.37 7.23
C TRP A 282 12.28 13.43 8.41
N VAL A 283 13.39 13.65 9.11
CA VAL A 283 13.70 12.92 10.36
C VAL A 283 12.58 13.09 11.40
N PRO A 284 12.00 14.29 11.63
CA PRO A 284 10.87 14.47 12.53
C PRO A 284 9.59 13.70 12.13
N GLN A 285 9.27 13.62 10.84
CA GLN A 285 8.04 12.95 10.38
C GLN A 285 8.15 11.42 10.48
N GLN A 286 9.32 10.86 10.15
CA GLN A 286 9.60 9.43 10.35
C GLN A 286 9.59 9.08 11.84
N ARG A 287 10.24 9.90 12.67
CA ARG A 287 10.22 9.78 14.13
C ARG A 287 8.81 9.86 14.71
N LEU A 288 7.98 10.77 14.21
CA LEU A 288 6.58 10.91 14.62
C LEU A 288 5.77 9.65 14.26
N ALA A 289 5.89 9.13 13.04
CA ALA A 289 5.21 7.90 12.62
C ALA A 289 5.65 6.68 13.45
N ALA A 290 6.94 6.61 13.78
CA ALA A 290 7.53 5.55 14.58
C ALA A 290 6.96 5.59 16.01
N ALA A 291 7.03 6.76 16.66
CA ALA A 291 6.52 6.95 18.00
C ALA A 291 5.01 6.65 18.08
N ARG A 292 4.23 7.16 17.12
CA ARG A 292 2.77 6.90 17.05
C ARG A 292 2.45 5.41 16.98
N THR A 293 3.22 4.62 16.23
CA THR A 293 3.03 3.17 16.13
C THR A 293 3.32 2.46 17.45
N ASP A 294 4.40 2.86 18.15
CA ASP A 294 4.82 2.27 19.42
C ASP A 294 3.85 2.61 20.56
N LEU A 295 3.35 3.86 20.61
CA LEU A 295 2.44 4.36 21.65
C LEU A 295 1.13 3.56 21.71
N VAL A 296 0.58 3.17 20.55
CA VAL A 296 -0.63 2.33 20.51
C VAL A 296 -0.35 0.99 21.19
N PHE A 297 0.78 0.36 20.90
CA PHE A 297 1.14 -0.93 21.51
C PHE A 297 1.32 -0.82 23.04
N LEU A 298 2.01 0.23 23.49
CA LEU A 298 2.22 0.47 24.93
C LEU A 298 0.90 0.70 25.66
N TYR A 299 -0.02 1.45 25.07
CA TYR A 299 -1.35 1.66 25.66
C TYR A 299 -2.13 0.35 25.75
N LEU A 300 -2.11 -0.46 24.69
CA LEU A 300 -2.79 -1.76 24.67
C LEU A 300 -2.27 -2.70 25.76
N LEU A 301 -0.95 -2.68 26.03
CA LEU A 301 -0.38 -3.45 27.14
C LEU A 301 -0.93 -3.01 28.50
N THR A 302 -1.16 -1.72 28.72
CA THR A 302 -1.52 -1.21 30.05
C THR A 302 -3.02 -1.04 30.28
N HIS A 303 -3.82 -0.96 29.22
CA HIS A 303 -5.26 -0.69 29.31
C HIS A 303 -6.14 -1.71 28.57
N GLY A 304 -5.56 -2.49 27.65
CA GLY A 304 -6.32 -3.38 26.77
C GLY A 304 -7.14 -2.61 25.73
N HIS A 305 -8.16 -3.27 25.15
CA HIS A 305 -9.07 -2.65 24.18
C HIS A 305 -10.44 -3.35 24.19
N PRO A 306 -11.55 -2.61 24.38
CA PRO A 306 -12.87 -3.20 24.53
C PRO A 306 -13.39 -3.86 23.24
N SER A 307 -13.08 -3.32 22.07
CA SER A 307 -13.60 -3.82 20.78
C SER A 307 -13.12 -5.22 20.44
N THR A 308 -11.88 -5.58 20.79
CA THR A 308 -11.33 -6.93 20.58
C THR A 308 -11.45 -7.83 21.81
N GLY A 309 -12.01 -7.30 22.91
CA GLY A 309 -12.07 -7.98 24.20
C GLY A 309 -10.69 -8.16 24.86
N LEU A 310 -9.67 -7.39 24.46
CA LEU A 310 -8.34 -7.44 25.06
C LEU A 310 -8.40 -6.88 26.49
N PRO A 311 -8.10 -7.67 27.53
CA PRO A 311 -8.02 -7.16 28.90
C PRO A 311 -6.74 -6.35 29.11
N GLN A 312 -6.67 -5.62 30.23
CA GLN A 312 -5.42 -5.01 30.69
C GLN A 312 -4.34 -6.09 30.87
N VAL A 313 -3.23 -5.99 30.13
CA VAL A 313 -2.17 -6.98 30.10
C VAL A 313 -1.21 -6.80 31.27
N LEU A 314 -0.73 -5.58 31.50
CA LEU A 314 0.23 -5.25 32.56
C LEU A 314 -0.46 -4.63 33.77
N THR A 315 0.06 -4.98 34.95
CA THR A 315 -0.23 -4.28 36.22
C THR A 315 0.43 -2.90 36.28
N THR A 316 1.53 -2.72 35.56
CA THR A 316 2.28 -1.46 35.50
C THR A 316 1.42 -0.34 34.91
N PRO A 317 1.33 0.83 35.58
CA PRO A 317 0.67 2.02 35.04
C PRO A 317 1.26 2.49 33.71
N PHE A 318 0.41 3.03 32.84
CA PHE A 318 0.84 3.59 31.55
C PHE A 318 1.88 4.70 31.68
N ALA A 319 1.79 5.52 32.73
CA ALA A 319 2.74 6.60 32.96
C ALA A 319 4.18 6.08 33.13
N ASP A 320 4.36 5.02 33.91
CA ASP A 320 5.68 4.43 34.16
C ASP A 320 6.24 3.79 32.88
N VAL A 321 5.38 3.13 32.10
CA VAL A 321 5.76 2.53 30.81
C VAL A 321 6.16 3.60 29.79
N LEU A 322 5.37 4.68 29.69
CA LEU A 322 5.62 5.77 28.76
C LEU A 322 6.89 6.56 29.11
N ASP A 323 7.12 6.85 30.40
CA ASP A 323 8.33 7.56 30.84
C ASP A 323 9.60 6.79 30.44
N VAL A 324 9.63 5.47 30.67
CA VAL A 324 10.76 4.63 30.28
C VAL A 324 10.93 4.56 28.77
N TYR A 325 9.83 4.48 28.01
CA TYR A 325 9.87 4.51 26.55
C TYR A 325 10.44 5.83 26.03
N VAL A 326 10.00 6.98 26.55
CA VAL A 326 10.50 8.29 26.14
C VAL A 326 11.99 8.45 26.44
N ASP A 327 12.46 7.95 27.57
CA ASP A 327 13.90 7.92 27.88
C ASP A 327 14.67 7.03 26.90
N MET A 328 14.15 5.84 26.56
CA MET A 328 14.76 4.96 25.56
C MET A 328 14.79 5.58 24.17
N GLU A 329 13.70 6.23 23.77
CA GLU A 329 13.58 6.88 22.47
C GLU A 329 14.59 8.02 22.35
N ARG A 330 14.78 8.82 23.42
CA ARG A 330 15.82 9.86 23.49
C ARG A 330 17.23 9.28 23.42
N ASP A 331 17.50 8.16 24.09
CA ASP A 331 18.80 7.49 24.08
C ASP A 331 19.14 6.95 22.68
N ASP A 332 18.21 6.25 22.04
CA ASP A 332 18.38 5.67 20.70
C ASP A 332 18.63 6.79 19.66
N HIS A 333 17.92 7.93 19.77
CA HIS A 333 18.17 9.12 18.93
C HIS A 333 19.55 9.74 19.16
N SER A 334 20.00 9.81 20.42
CA SER A 334 21.31 10.37 20.77
C SER A 334 22.46 9.49 20.27
N GLN A 335 22.27 8.15 20.24
CA GLN A 335 23.26 7.21 19.70
C GLN A 335 23.27 7.16 18.17
N ALA A 336 22.10 7.25 17.51
CA ALA A 336 22.02 7.32 16.05
C ALA A 336 22.75 8.56 15.47
N ALA A 337 22.81 9.66 16.23
CA ALA A 337 23.56 10.86 15.85
C ALA A 337 25.10 10.70 15.91
N LEU A 338 25.60 9.65 16.58
CA LEU A 338 27.04 9.38 16.79
C LEU A 338 27.59 8.23 15.92
N GLY A 339 26.74 7.51 15.19
CA GLY A 339 27.12 6.35 14.37
C GLY A 339 27.21 6.63 12.87
N THR A 340 28.06 5.88 12.15
CA THR A 340 28.05 5.82 10.67
C THR A 340 26.70 5.29 10.16
N PRO A 341 26.14 5.84 9.05
CA PRO A 341 24.86 5.40 8.51
C PRO A 341 24.95 3.93 8.08
N GLN A 342 24.35 3.03 8.85
CA GLN A 342 24.18 1.63 8.46
C GLN A 342 23.11 1.54 7.36
N ASN A 343 23.48 0.90 6.25
CA ASN A 343 22.71 0.69 5.01
C ASN A 343 21.43 -0.19 5.16
N ASP A 344 20.80 -0.27 6.33
CA ASP A 344 19.55 -1.02 6.46
C ASP A 344 18.36 -0.17 6.00
N LEU A 345 17.90 -0.44 4.77
CA LEU A 345 16.71 0.10 4.08
C LEU A 345 15.38 -0.21 4.81
N ARG A 346 15.31 -0.17 6.14
CA ARG A 346 14.11 -0.47 6.94
C ARG A 346 13.69 0.75 7.75
N PHE A 347 12.40 1.06 7.73
CA PHE A 347 11.84 1.98 8.72
C PHE A 347 11.92 1.31 10.10
N ARG A 348 12.72 1.89 11.00
CA ARG A 348 12.97 1.37 12.36
C ARG A 348 12.34 2.32 13.38
N SER A 349 11.30 1.86 14.09
CA SER A 349 10.92 2.46 15.37
C SER A 349 11.74 1.82 16.50
N VAL A 350 11.48 2.25 17.75
CA VAL A 350 12.12 1.64 18.92
C VAL A 350 11.60 0.21 19.07
N LEU A 351 10.29 0.00 19.00
CA LEU A 351 9.67 -1.31 19.24
C LEU A 351 9.31 -2.08 17.96
N PHE A 352 8.96 -1.41 16.87
CA PHE A 352 8.47 -2.00 15.64
C PHE A 352 9.33 -1.64 14.43
N ASP A 353 9.61 -2.65 13.61
CA ASP A 353 10.12 -2.42 12.26
C ASP A 353 8.96 -2.52 11.26
N GLU A 354 9.00 -1.68 10.23
CA GLU A 354 8.11 -1.78 9.09
C GLU A 354 8.87 -2.29 7.86
N GLU A 355 8.35 -3.33 7.20
CA GLU A 355 8.91 -3.92 5.99
C GLU A 355 7.92 -3.89 4.82
N PRO A 356 8.42 -3.79 3.57
CA PRO A 356 7.57 -3.86 2.40
C PRO A 356 7.03 -5.29 2.21
N VAL A 357 5.73 -5.40 1.98
CA VAL A 357 5.06 -6.62 1.56
C VAL A 357 5.46 -6.91 0.11
N THR A 358 6.32 -7.91 -0.08
CA THR A 358 6.75 -8.40 -1.40
C THR A 358 5.88 -9.57 -1.88
N ALA A 359 5.84 -9.84 -3.19
CA ALA A 359 5.15 -11.02 -3.75
C ALA A 359 5.62 -12.35 -3.14
N ALA A 360 6.90 -12.44 -2.74
CA ALA A 360 7.47 -13.59 -2.04
C ALA A 360 6.99 -13.77 -0.58
N HIS A 361 6.33 -12.75 0.00
CA HIS A 361 5.97 -12.69 1.42
C HIS A 361 4.58 -12.08 1.65
N LEU A 362 3.60 -12.35 0.78
CA LEU A 362 2.22 -11.83 0.90
C LEU A 362 1.54 -12.20 2.24
N GLU A 363 2.02 -13.25 2.91
CA GLU A 363 1.52 -13.71 4.21
C GLU A 363 2.22 -13.06 5.41
N ARG A 364 3.32 -12.32 5.21
CA ARG A 364 4.03 -11.66 6.32
C ARG A 364 3.42 -10.28 6.58
N PRO A 365 3.13 -9.91 7.83
CA PRO A 365 2.63 -8.58 8.14
C PRO A 365 3.72 -7.52 7.96
N GLY A 366 3.31 -6.33 7.51
CA GLY A 366 4.23 -5.20 7.33
C GLY A 366 4.82 -4.66 8.62
N LEU A 367 4.16 -4.83 9.79
CA LEU A 367 4.63 -4.38 11.10
C LEU A 367 5.14 -5.56 11.94
N ARG A 368 6.32 -5.41 12.53
CA ARG A 368 7.02 -6.48 13.25
C ARG A 368 7.62 -5.99 14.57
N LEU A 369 7.23 -6.61 15.69
CA LEU A 369 7.72 -6.25 17.03
C LEU A 369 9.12 -6.82 17.27
N ARG A 370 10.08 -5.96 17.62
CA ARG A 370 11.45 -6.31 18.00
C ARG A 370 11.51 -6.83 19.42
N LEU A 371 11.72 -8.14 19.56
CA LEU A 371 11.76 -8.78 20.89
C LEU A 371 12.91 -8.29 21.75
N ALA A 372 14.09 -8.10 21.19
CA ALA A 372 15.24 -7.58 21.92
C ALA A 372 14.99 -6.17 22.50
N THR A 373 14.18 -5.35 21.83
CA THR A 373 13.91 -3.98 22.31
C THR A 373 12.76 -3.94 23.29
N LEU A 374 11.76 -4.82 23.12
CA LEU A 374 10.77 -5.06 24.16
C LEU A 374 11.43 -5.59 25.44
N GLU A 375 12.41 -6.49 25.34
CA GLU A 375 13.20 -6.96 26.50
C GLU A 375 13.89 -5.77 27.20
N ARG A 376 14.61 -4.93 26.44
CA ARG A 376 15.27 -3.72 26.97
C ARG A 376 14.29 -2.80 27.70
N LEU A 377 13.10 -2.56 27.12
CA LEU A 377 12.04 -1.77 27.73
C LEU A 377 11.57 -2.37 29.05
N LEU A 378 11.23 -3.67 29.05
CA LEU A 378 10.76 -4.37 30.25
C LEU A 378 11.82 -4.42 31.36
N VAL A 379 13.09 -4.61 31.01
CA VAL A 379 14.22 -4.54 31.97
C VAL A 379 14.28 -3.16 32.63
N ARG A 380 14.16 -2.08 31.85
CA ARG A 380 14.17 -0.72 32.41
C ARG A 380 12.94 -0.46 33.29
N ILE A 381 11.76 -0.95 32.90
CA ILE A 381 10.55 -0.88 33.73
C ILE A 381 10.74 -1.61 35.05
N VAL A 382 11.20 -2.87 35.03
CA VAL A 382 11.43 -3.67 36.24
C VAL A 382 12.44 -3.00 37.17
N ARG A 383 13.53 -2.43 36.63
CA ARG A 383 14.53 -1.70 37.40
C ARG A 383 14.01 -0.37 37.96
N SER A 384 13.16 0.33 37.22
CA SER A 384 12.50 1.56 37.69
C SER A 384 11.59 1.28 38.88
N LEU A 385 10.80 0.20 38.82
CA LEU A 385 9.85 -0.18 39.86
C LEU A 385 10.49 -0.85 41.08
N SER A 386 11.51 -1.69 40.87
CA SER A 386 12.09 -2.54 41.92
C SER A 386 13.48 -2.08 42.41
N GLY A 387 14.13 -1.14 41.71
CA GLY A 387 15.47 -0.63 42.02
C GLY A 387 16.57 -1.23 41.13
N ALA A 388 17.65 -0.47 40.91
CA ALA A 388 18.70 -0.79 39.94
C ALA A 388 19.46 -2.10 40.21
N ASN A 389 19.50 -2.55 41.47
CA ASN A 389 20.28 -3.72 41.92
C ASN A 389 19.45 -5.02 41.98
N VAL A 390 18.20 -5.02 41.51
CA VAL A 390 17.35 -6.22 41.52
C VAL A 390 17.77 -7.19 40.42
N GLY A 391 17.92 -8.47 40.79
CA GLY A 391 18.22 -9.55 39.86
C GLY A 391 17.12 -9.70 38.81
N LEU A 392 17.50 -9.74 37.53
CA LEU A 392 16.53 -9.87 36.44
C LEU A 392 16.02 -11.30 36.33
N PRO A 393 14.71 -11.50 36.18
CA PRO A 393 14.13 -12.83 36.08
C PRO A 393 14.37 -13.41 34.68
N ALA A 394 15.19 -14.46 34.58
CA ALA A 394 15.40 -15.20 33.33
C ALA A 394 14.38 -16.34 33.20
N GLY A 395 13.62 -16.35 32.11
CA GLY A 395 12.66 -17.43 31.81
C GLY A 395 13.31 -18.55 31.00
N ASN A 396 13.31 -19.77 31.54
CA ASN A 396 13.75 -20.98 30.81
C ASN A 396 12.57 -21.80 30.25
N ARG A 397 11.33 -21.34 30.46
CA ARG A 397 10.09 -22.03 30.07
C ARG A 397 9.08 -21.04 29.49
N PRO A 398 8.22 -21.48 28.56
CA PRO A 398 7.14 -20.64 28.06
C PRO A 398 6.14 -20.34 29.17
N ILE A 399 5.67 -19.10 29.24
CA ILE A 399 4.57 -18.69 30.08
C ILE A 399 3.36 -18.56 29.16
N SER A 400 2.58 -19.63 29.05
CA SER A 400 1.42 -19.71 28.13
C SER A 400 0.49 -18.50 28.25
N HIS A 401 0.30 -18.04 29.49
CA HIS A 401 -0.51 -16.86 29.78
C HIS A 401 0.04 -15.58 29.11
N ALA A 402 1.34 -15.31 29.26
CA ALA A 402 1.98 -14.16 28.64
C ALA A 402 2.00 -14.25 27.11
N ALA A 403 2.16 -15.47 26.56
CA ALA A 403 2.09 -15.71 25.12
C ALA A 403 0.72 -15.31 24.56
N THR A 404 -0.37 -15.76 25.19
CA THR A 404 -1.75 -15.47 24.78
C THR A 404 -2.03 -13.96 24.80
N LEU A 405 -1.71 -13.27 25.90
CA LEU A 405 -1.98 -11.83 26.00
C LEU A 405 -1.12 -11.02 25.03
N LEU A 406 0.12 -11.42 24.78
CA LEU A 406 1.00 -10.75 23.81
C LEU A 406 0.47 -10.93 22.39
N GLU A 407 0.02 -12.13 22.02
CA GLU A 407 -0.59 -12.39 20.71
C GLU A 407 -1.86 -11.57 20.49
N MET A 408 -2.78 -11.54 21.48
CA MET A 408 -3.97 -10.70 21.41
C MET A 408 -3.64 -9.20 21.29
N THR A 409 -2.57 -8.76 21.97
CA THR A 409 -2.11 -7.37 21.90
C THR A 409 -1.61 -7.05 20.49
N LEU A 410 -0.78 -7.92 19.90
CA LEU A 410 -0.26 -7.75 18.54
C LEU A 410 -1.38 -7.75 17.50
N GLN A 411 -2.37 -8.63 17.65
CA GLN A 411 -3.49 -8.67 16.72
C GLN A 411 -4.41 -7.44 16.84
N THR A 412 -4.67 -6.96 18.06
CA THR A 412 -5.37 -5.68 18.27
C THR A 412 -4.59 -4.50 17.69
N HIS A 413 -3.27 -4.48 17.89
CA HIS A 413 -2.39 -3.45 17.35
C HIS A 413 -2.40 -3.42 15.82
N GLY A 414 -2.30 -4.59 15.18
CA GLY A 414 -2.37 -4.73 13.73
C GLY A 414 -3.72 -4.30 13.14
N LEU A 415 -4.82 -4.54 13.87
CA LEU A 415 -6.14 -4.04 13.49
C LEU A 415 -6.20 -2.51 13.48
N LEU A 416 -5.70 -1.85 14.53
CA LEU A 416 -5.75 -0.38 14.67
C LEU A 416 -4.75 0.35 13.75
N CYS A 417 -3.58 -0.23 13.52
CA CYS A 417 -2.52 0.44 12.75
C CYS A 417 -2.55 0.08 11.26
N SER A 418 -2.92 -1.15 10.91
CA SER A 418 -2.78 -1.66 9.53
C SER A 418 -4.10 -2.06 8.89
N GLY A 419 -5.23 -1.93 9.61
CA GLY A 419 -6.53 -2.42 9.12
C GLY A 419 -6.57 -3.93 8.91
N GLY A 420 -5.66 -4.68 9.55
CA GLY A 420 -5.63 -6.13 9.48
C GLY A 420 -6.86 -6.72 10.17
N VAL A 421 -7.45 -7.75 9.58
CA VAL A 421 -8.37 -8.62 10.32
C VAL A 421 -7.49 -9.43 11.28
N PRO A 422 -7.73 -9.35 12.61
CA PRO A 422 -7.06 -10.21 13.57
C PRO A 422 -7.24 -11.66 13.13
N SER A 423 -6.21 -12.51 13.24
CA SER A 423 -6.19 -13.88 12.71
C SER A 423 -7.53 -14.56 12.99
N PRO A 424 -8.39 -14.74 11.96
CA PRO A 424 -9.75 -15.19 12.18
C PRO A 424 -9.79 -16.66 12.61
N ALA A 425 -8.66 -17.37 12.50
CA ALA A 425 -8.52 -18.76 12.89
C ALA A 425 -7.86 -18.94 14.27
N TRP A 426 -7.23 -17.91 14.85
CA TRP A 426 -6.51 -18.08 16.12
C TRP A 426 -7.43 -18.01 17.34
N THR A 427 -7.15 -18.82 18.36
CA THR A 427 -7.74 -18.74 19.69
C THR A 427 -6.71 -19.18 20.75
N PRO A 428 -6.85 -18.73 22.02
CA PRO A 428 -6.13 -19.29 23.16
C PRO A 428 -6.28 -20.82 23.36
N THR A 429 -7.34 -21.44 22.84
CA THR A 429 -7.57 -22.89 22.91
C THR A 429 -6.95 -23.58 21.70
N PRO A 430 -5.99 -24.50 21.86
CA PRO A 430 -5.31 -25.12 20.71
C PRO A 430 -6.25 -26.00 19.86
N ASP A 431 -5.95 -26.10 18.56
CA ASP A 431 -6.60 -27.06 17.67
C ASP A 431 -6.13 -28.49 18.00
N LEU A 432 -7.08 -29.41 18.14
CA LEU A 432 -6.83 -30.81 18.46
C LEU A 432 -6.09 -31.54 17.32
N GLY A 433 -6.13 -31.01 16.10
CA GLY A 433 -5.46 -31.59 14.92
C GLY A 433 -3.94 -31.41 14.88
N GLU A 434 -3.39 -30.37 15.52
CA GLU A 434 -1.95 -30.09 15.52
C GLU A 434 -1.21 -30.61 16.77
N ALA A 435 -1.95 -31.04 17.79
CA ALA A 435 -1.41 -31.55 19.05
C ALA A 435 -0.97 -33.03 18.96
N SER A 436 -0.12 -33.39 17.99
CA SER A 436 0.38 -34.77 17.83
C SER A 436 1.69 -35.07 18.59
N GLY A 437 2.19 -34.13 19.41
CA GLY A 437 3.54 -34.25 19.99
C GLY A 437 3.71 -33.70 21.41
N SER A 438 2.89 -34.10 22.38
CA SER A 438 3.34 -34.43 23.75
C SER A 438 2.13 -34.75 24.65
N SER A 439 2.28 -35.78 25.45
CA SER A 439 1.35 -36.22 26.49
C SER A 439 1.02 -35.12 27.51
N SER A 440 -0.28 -34.83 27.71
CA SER A 440 -0.99 -34.96 29.01
C SER A 440 -2.24 -34.07 29.08
N ASN A 441 -3.39 -34.68 29.35
CA ASN A 441 -4.59 -34.15 30.01
C ASN A 441 -4.66 -32.63 30.32
N SER A 442 -4.97 -31.79 29.34
CA SER A 442 -5.46 -30.43 29.63
C SER A 442 -6.69 -30.08 28.79
N SER A 443 -7.84 -30.64 29.18
CA SER A 443 -9.19 -30.17 28.81
C SER A 443 -9.53 -28.81 29.48
N SER A 444 -8.53 -27.95 29.70
CA SER A 444 -8.73 -26.65 30.35
C SER A 444 -8.88 -25.58 29.28
N THR A 445 -10.12 -25.27 28.87
CA THR A 445 -10.39 -23.99 28.20
C THR A 445 -10.02 -22.87 29.18
N VAL A 446 -8.99 -22.09 28.88
CA VAL A 446 -8.48 -21.07 29.79
C VAL A 446 -9.30 -19.78 29.64
N LEU A 447 -9.68 -19.19 30.78
CA LEU A 447 -10.63 -18.10 30.90
C LEU A 447 -10.01 -16.74 30.55
N LEU A 448 -10.46 -16.11 29.47
CA LEU A 448 -9.98 -14.78 29.03
C LEU A 448 -10.20 -13.67 30.08
N ASP A 449 -11.39 -13.58 30.67
CA ASP A 449 -11.72 -12.58 31.70
C ASP A 449 -11.11 -12.86 33.09
N LYS A 450 -10.50 -14.04 33.30
CA LYS A 450 -9.78 -14.39 34.55
C LYS A 450 -8.28 -14.47 34.37
N TYR A 451 -7.76 -14.05 33.21
CA TYR A 451 -6.33 -13.92 33.03
C TYR A 451 -5.80 -12.88 34.03
N PRO A 452 -4.98 -13.29 35.02
CA PRO A 452 -4.44 -12.34 35.98
C PRO A 452 -3.56 -11.34 35.23
N LYS A 453 -3.62 -10.07 35.60
CA LYS A 453 -2.72 -9.07 35.02
C LYS A 453 -1.27 -9.53 35.19
N LEU A 454 -0.45 -9.35 34.16
CA LEU A 454 0.95 -9.68 34.20
C LEU A 454 1.73 -8.62 34.99
N SER A 455 2.70 -9.05 35.77
CA SER A 455 3.77 -8.15 36.20
C SER A 455 4.77 -7.98 35.05
N ALA A 456 5.51 -6.87 35.06
CA ALA A 456 6.55 -6.63 34.04
C ALA A 456 7.59 -7.77 34.04
N GLU A 457 7.88 -8.36 35.21
CA GLU A 457 8.76 -9.51 35.39
C GLU A 457 8.26 -10.76 34.66
N MET A 458 6.96 -11.06 34.73
CA MET A 458 6.40 -12.24 34.05
C MET A 458 6.45 -12.10 32.53
N LEU A 459 6.15 -10.90 32.00
CA LEU A 459 6.29 -10.66 30.57
C LEU A 459 7.77 -10.70 30.14
N LEU A 460 8.67 -10.12 30.96
CA LEU A 460 10.12 -10.17 30.72
C LEU A 460 10.64 -11.62 30.70
N GLN A 461 10.23 -12.47 31.64
CA GLN A 461 10.58 -13.90 31.64
C GLN A 461 10.15 -14.57 30.33
N HIS A 462 8.95 -14.28 29.84
CA HIS A 462 8.45 -14.87 28.59
C HIS A 462 9.24 -14.39 27.37
N VAL A 463 9.50 -13.08 27.27
CA VAL A 463 10.31 -12.49 26.19
C VAL A 463 11.73 -13.05 26.20
N THR A 464 12.35 -13.17 27.39
CA THR A 464 13.68 -13.77 27.57
C THR A 464 13.68 -15.24 27.13
N TYR A 465 12.63 -15.99 27.47
CA TYR A 465 12.46 -17.37 27.01
C TYR A 465 12.43 -17.45 25.47
N LEU A 466 11.64 -16.60 24.81
CA LEU A 466 11.54 -16.56 23.34
C LEU A 466 12.91 -16.31 22.71
N LEU A 467 13.65 -15.31 23.20
CA LEU A 467 15.00 -14.98 22.73
C LEU A 467 16.03 -16.11 23.00
N SER A 468 15.86 -16.88 24.08
CA SER A 468 16.75 -18.00 24.42
C SER A 468 16.49 -19.26 23.59
N ARG A 469 15.24 -19.49 23.17
CA ARG A 469 14.83 -20.67 22.39
C ARG A 469 15.40 -20.63 20.98
N THR A 470 15.32 -19.49 20.33
CA THR A 470 15.87 -19.25 18.98
C THR A 470 17.38 -19.37 18.98
N ALA A 471 18.07 -18.78 19.96
CA ALA A 471 19.52 -18.94 20.11
C ALA A 471 19.96 -20.43 20.20
N LYS A 472 19.14 -21.29 20.82
CA LYS A 472 19.40 -22.75 20.87
C LYS A 472 19.13 -23.46 19.54
N GLN A 473 18.12 -23.03 18.78
CA GLN A 473 17.82 -23.60 17.45
C GLN A 473 18.94 -23.31 16.44
N ASP A 474 19.53 -22.11 16.46
CA ASP A 474 20.65 -21.75 15.59
C ASP A 474 21.94 -22.51 15.95
N THR A 475 22.16 -22.81 17.22
CA THR A 475 23.32 -23.65 17.65
C THR A 475 23.13 -25.14 17.38
N GLY A 476 21.89 -25.63 17.25
CA GLY A 476 21.59 -27.06 17.07
C GLY A 476 21.84 -27.61 15.66
N HIS A 477 22.00 -26.75 14.66
CA HIS A 477 22.39 -27.14 13.29
C HIS A 477 23.90 -27.09 13.03
N SER A 478 24.69 -26.62 14.01
CA SER A 478 26.16 -26.65 13.95
C SER A 478 26.70 -27.71 14.92
N ALA A 479 26.41 -28.98 14.62
CA ALA A 479 27.08 -30.11 15.28
C ALA A 479 28.46 -30.36 14.65
N ASN A 480 29.33 -29.35 14.67
CA ASN A 480 30.78 -29.53 14.50
C ASN A 480 31.47 -28.49 15.37
N GLY A 481 32.10 -28.97 16.45
CA GLY A 481 32.64 -28.16 17.55
C GLY A 481 33.76 -27.22 17.15
N ALA A 482 33.41 -26.04 16.66
CA ALA A 482 34.27 -24.86 16.65
C ALA A 482 33.65 -23.80 17.57
N ALA A 483 34.42 -23.33 18.55
CA ALA A 483 34.02 -22.28 19.47
C ALA A 483 33.62 -21.02 18.67
N VAL A 484 32.31 -20.73 18.62
CA VAL A 484 31.81 -19.50 18.00
C VAL A 484 32.07 -18.34 18.95
N ASN A 485 32.81 -17.34 18.46
CA ASN A 485 33.11 -16.10 19.18
C ASN A 485 31.81 -15.44 19.69
N ALA A 486 31.83 -14.97 20.94
CA ALA A 486 30.69 -14.34 21.63
C ALA A 486 30.13 -13.08 20.93
N SER A 487 30.84 -12.51 19.94
CA SER A 487 30.38 -11.36 19.14
C SER A 487 29.27 -11.70 18.14
N GLY A 488 29.21 -12.93 17.61
CA GLY A 488 28.18 -13.34 16.64
C GLY A 488 26.80 -13.62 17.27
N ALA A 489 26.75 -13.90 18.57
CA ALA A 489 25.51 -14.15 19.30
C ALA A 489 24.70 -12.86 19.58
N VAL A 490 25.36 -11.69 19.56
CA VAL A 490 24.71 -10.38 19.77
C VAL A 490 23.99 -9.93 18.50
N GLU A 491 24.58 -10.12 17.32
CA GLU A 491 23.95 -9.77 16.03
C GLU A 491 22.73 -10.64 15.67
N GLY A 492 22.68 -11.90 16.14
CA GLY A 492 21.53 -12.79 15.96
C GLY A 492 20.33 -12.42 16.85
N ARG A 493 20.57 -11.84 18.04
CA ARG A 493 19.53 -11.44 18.99
C ARG A 493 18.70 -10.25 18.50
N ASP A 494 19.32 -9.29 17.83
CA ASP A 494 18.65 -8.08 17.33
C ASP A 494 17.75 -8.33 16.10
N LYS A 495 17.82 -9.52 15.49
CA LYS A 495 17.03 -9.89 14.30
C LYS A 495 15.75 -10.68 14.62
N MET A 496 15.38 -10.83 15.89
CA MET A 496 14.20 -11.60 16.29
C MET A 496 12.93 -10.74 16.36
N TYR A 497 11.90 -11.15 15.62
CA TYR A 497 10.63 -10.44 15.49
C TYR A 497 9.42 -11.29 15.89
N LEU A 498 8.40 -10.65 16.46
CA LEU A 498 7.05 -11.19 16.54
C LEU A 498 6.11 -10.43 15.61
N ASN A 499 5.25 -11.20 14.97
CA ASN A 499 4.37 -10.75 13.91
C ASN A 499 2.97 -11.28 14.20
N PRO A 500 1.92 -10.45 14.19
CA PRO A 500 0.56 -10.97 14.24
C PRO A 500 0.35 -11.89 13.03
N GLN A 501 -0.15 -13.10 13.26
CA GLN A 501 -0.49 -13.99 12.14
C GLN A 501 -1.54 -13.32 11.25
N ARG A 502 -1.27 -13.32 9.95
CA ARG A 502 -2.16 -12.72 8.95
C ARG A 502 -2.60 -13.78 7.96
N THR A 503 -3.89 -14.09 7.96
CA THR A 503 -4.47 -15.06 7.05
C THR A 503 -5.45 -14.36 6.12
N ARG A 504 -5.29 -14.55 4.81
CA ARG A 504 -6.23 -14.08 3.79
C ARG A 504 -7.37 -15.06 3.53
N ALA A 505 -7.32 -16.26 4.12
CA ALA A 505 -8.46 -17.17 4.14
C ALA A 505 -9.63 -16.45 4.82
N PHE A 506 -10.72 -16.36 4.08
CA PHE A 506 -11.89 -15.52 4.37
C PHE A 506 -12.41 -15.71 5.81
N GLY A 507 -12.92 -14.62 6.40
CA GLY A 507 -13.47 -14.60 7.76
C GLY A 507 -14.77 -15.42 7.90
N LEU A 508 -15.45 -15.33 9.04
CA LEU A 508 -16.71 -16.06 9.23
C LEU A 508 -17.87 -15.34 8.54
N THR A 509 -18.76 -16.08 7.88
CA THR A 509 -20.05 -15.58 7.39
C THR A 509 -20.98 -15.26 8.56
N GLY A 510 -22.07 -14.53 8.29
CA GLY A 510 -23.07 -14.22 9.31
C GLY A 510 -23.68 -15.47 9.96
N ILE A 511 -23.88 -16.53 9.17
CA ILE A 511 -24.41 -17.80 9.69
C ILE A 511 -23.37 -18.60 10.46
N GLU A 512 -22.11 -18.61 10.01
CA GLU A 512 -21.04 -19.21 10.82
C GLU A 512 -20.91 -18.49 12.16
N ALA A 513 -20.96 -17.15 12.16
CA ALA A 513 -20.97 -16.35 13.39
C ALA A 513 -22.19 -16.66 14.29
N LEU A 514 -23.38 -16.86 13.71
CA LEU A 514 -24.58 -17.29 14.44
C LEU A 514 -24.37 -18.64 15.11
N LEU A 515 -23.94 -19.65 14.35
CA LEU A 515 -23.76 -21.02 14.85
C LEU A 515 -22.66 -21.11 15.91
N LEU A 516 -21.62 -20.28 15.80
CA LEU A 516 -20.49 -20.27 16.73
C LEU A 516 -20.72 -19.44 17.98
N SER A 517 -21.59 -18.43 17.92
CA SER A 517 -21.92 -17.59 19.06
C SER A 517 -23.14 -18.03 19.85
N ALA A 518 -24.06 -18.80 19.22
CA ALA A 518 -25.28 -19.28 19.85
C ALA A 518 -25.00 -20.12 21.10
N THR A 519 -25.72 -19.83 22.18
CA THR A 519 -25.67 -20.58 23.45
C THR A 519 -26.76 -21.63 23.56
N GLN A 520 -27.79 -21.53 22.72
CA GLN A 520 -28.94 -22.43 22.69
C GLN A 520 -29.34 -22.71 21.23
N ALA A 521 -29.72 -23.96 20.94
CA ALA A 521 -30.16 -24.36 19.59
C ALA A 521 -31.39 -23.58 19.11
N GLU A 522 -32.28 -23.18 20.02
CA GLU A 522 -33.47 -22.35 19.71
C GLU A 522 -33.10 -21.02 19.02
N GLN A 523 -31.97 -20.41 19.39
CA GLN A 523 -31.51 -19.16 18.76
C GLN A 523 -31.18 -19.38 17.28
N VAL A 524 -30.55 -20.50 16.96
CA VAL A 524 -30.24 -20.90 15.59
C VAL A 524 -31.55 -21.17 14.83
N ASN A 525 -32.48 -21.90 15.43
CA ASN A 525 -33.75 -22.27 14.81
C ASN A 525 -34.65 -21.06 14.53
N HIS A 526 -34.56 -19.99 15.32
CA HIS A 526 -35.31 -18.75 15.07
C HIS A 526 -34.68 -17.86 13.99
N VAL A 527 -33.35 -17.81 13.90
CA VAL A 527 -32.67 -16.85 13.02
C VAL A 527 -32.28 -17.45 11.67
N LEU A 528 -31.82 -18.70 11.63
CA LEU A 528 -31.37 -19.36 10.39
C LEU A 528 -32.44 -19.34 9.27
N PRO A 529 -33.73 -19.58 9.54
CA PRO A 529 -34.76 -19.54 8.50
C PRO A 529 -34.89 -18.16 7.83
N LEU A 530 -34.55 -17.08 8.52
CA LEU A 530 -34.57 -15.72 7.97
C LEU A 530 -33.48 -15.52 6.90
N TYR A 531 -32.38 -16.26 7.00
CA TYR A 531 -31.26 -16.19 6.06
C TYR A 531 -31.34 -17.27 4.97
N ALA A 532 -31.82 -18.46 5.33
CA ALA A 532 -31.88 -19.63 4.48
C ALA A 532 -33.30 -19.89 3.96
N ARG A 533 -34.12 -18.85 3.74
CA ARG A 533 -35.44 -18.96 3.07
C ARG A 533 -36.37 -20.02 3.67
N GLY A 534 -36.43 -20.11 5.00
CA GLY A 534 -37.26 -21.08 5.71
C GLY A 534 -36.56 -22.41 6.04
N HIS A 535 -35.38 -22.70 5.48
CA HIS A 535 -34.61 -23.89 5.83
C HIS A 535 -34.15 -23.84 7.29
N THR A 536 -34.24 -24.99 7.97
CA THR A 536 -33.85 -25.20 9.36
C THR A 536 -32.79 -26.31 9.44
N LEU A 537 -32.06 -26.36 10.55
CA LEU A 537 -31.20 -27.51 10.88
C LEU A 537 -32.00 -28.52 11.71
N PRO A 538 -31.71 -29.83 11.60
CA PRO A 538 -32.22 -30.81 12.56
C PRO A 538 -31.83 -30.40 14.00
N GLU A 539 -32.75 -30.55 14.95
CA GLU A 539 -32.58 -30.07 16.32
C GLU A 539 -31.35 -30.68 17.01
N GLU A 540 -31.10 -31.98 16.78
CA GLU A 540 -29.93 -32.71 17.29
C GLU A 540 -28.61 -32.15 16.74
N VAL A 541 -28.62 -31.67 15.49
CA VAL A 541 -27.43 -31.12 14.82
C VAL A 541 -27.10 -29.73 15.35
N ALA A 542 -28.11 -28.87 15.51
CA ALA A 542 -27.92 -27.55 16.12
C ALA A 542 -27.44 -27.68 17.58
N ALA A 543 -28.01 -28.63 18.33
CA ALA A 543 -27.60 -28.92 19.71
C ALA A 543 -26.16 -29.46 19.79
N ASP A 544 -25.73 -30.32 18.86
CA ASP A 544 -24.35 -30.82 18.80
C ASP A 544 -23.35 -29.68 18.55
N ILE A 545 -23.61 -28.80 17.59
CA ILE A 545 -22.73 -27.64 17.33
C ILE A 545 -22.66 -26.73 18.56
N VAL A 546 -23.80 -26.38 19.17
CA VAL A 546 -23.91 -25.44 20.30
C VAL A 546 -23.37 -26.02 21.61
N SER A 547 -23.31 -27.35 21.76
CA SER A 547 -22.70 -28.00 22.92
C SER A 547 -21.19 -28.27 22.78
N THR A 548 -20.64 -28.23 21.56
CA THR A 548 -19.20 -28.45 21.29
C THR A 548 -18.28 -27.37 21.88
N ARG A 549 -17.64 -27.65 23.03
CA ARG A 549 -16.83 -26.66 23.77
C ARG A 549 -15.61 -26.12 23.00
N ASN A 550 -14.94 -26.94 22.18
CA ASN A 550 -13.79 -26.50 21.39
C ASN A 550 -14.30 -25.75 20.14
N ILE A 551 -13.89 -24.48 20.00
CA ILE A 551 -14.41 -23.61 18.94
C ILE A 551 -13.95 -24.03 17.54
N HIS A 552 -12.76 -24.63 17.39
CA HIS A 552 -12.27 -25.15 16.11
C HIS A 552 -13.04 -26.39 15.67
N GLU A 553 -13.37 -27.27 16.61
CA GLU A 553 -14.23 -28.43 16.33
C GLU A 553 -15.63 -27.96 15.93
N ALA A 554 -16.20 -26.99 16.67
CA ALA A 554 -17.50 -26.41 16.34
C ALA A 554 -17.48 -25.78 14.93
N LEU A 555 -16.44 -25.02 14.57
CA LEU A 555 -16.27 -24.44 13.24
C LEU A 555 -16.22 -25.52 12.16
N ARG A 556 -15.45 -26.60 12.35
CA ARG A 556 -15.39 -27.71 11.40
C ARG A 556 -16.74 -28.42 11.24
N LYS A 557 -17.52 -28.58 12.31
CA LYS A 557 -18.88 -29.13 12.27
C LYS A 557 -19.80 -28.19 11.48
N THR A 558 -19.78 -26.90 11.81
CA THR A 558 -20.54 -25.85 11.12
C THR A 558 -20.27 -25.84 9.62
N GLN A 559 -19.01 -25.79 9.19
CA GLN A 559 -18.64 -25.73 7.78
C GLN A 559 -19.07 -26.97 6.99
N ARG A 560 -18.90 -28.17 7.57
CA ARG A 560 -19.35 -29.44 6.97
C ARG A 560 -20.86 -29.50 6.76
N LEU A 561 -21.64 -28.82 7.61
CA LEU A 561 -23.10 -28.85 7.57
C LEU A 561 -23.66 -27.76 6.66
N LEU A 562 -23.07 -26.56 6.70
CA LEU A 562 -23.50 -25.44 5.86
C LEU A 562 -23.31 -25.72 4.37
N SER A 563 -22.31 -26.51 3.97
CA SER A 563 -22.14 -26.91 2.58
C SER A 563 -23.39 -27.60 2.03
N GLY A 564 -24.03 -28.48 2.81
CA GLY A 564 -25.26 -29.18 2.39
C GLY A 564 -26.49 -28.28 2.35
N VAL A 565 -26.65 -27.36 3.31
CA VAL A 565 -27.77 -26.40 3.35
C VAL A 565 -27.68 -25.39 2.20
N LEU A 566 -26.46 -24.91 1.92
CA LEU A 566 -26.19 -23.99 0.81
C LEU A 566 -26.44 -24.65 -0.55
N GLU A 567 -26.03 -25.92 -0.70
CA GLU A 567 -26.27 -26.70 -1.92
C GLU A 567 -27.77 -26.88 -2.17
N GLN A 568 -28.55 -27.28 -1.15
CA GLN A 568 -30.01 -27.41 -1.26
C GLN A 568 -30.71 -26.08 -1.60
N ALA A 569 -30.32 -24.99 -0.92
CA ALA A 569 -30.88 -23.67 -1.20
C ALA A 569 -30.55 -23.18 -2.62
N SER A 570 -29.37 -23.52 -3.14
CA SER A 570 -28.96 -23.19 -4.52
C SER A 570 -29.70 -24.00 -5.58
N GLN A 571 -29.98 -25.28 -5.32
CA GLN A 571 -30.73 -26.16 -6.23
C GLN A 571 -32.20 -25.74 -6.34
N GLU A 572 -32.82 -25.32 -5.24
CA GLU A 572 -34.19 -24.80 -5.23
C GLU A 572 -34.30 -23.46 -5.99
N LEU A 573 -33.29 -22.60 -5.85
CA LEU A 573 -33.20 -21.36 -6.62
C LEU A 573 -33.17 -21.63 -8.14
N ALA A 574 -32.37 -22.61 -8.56
CA ALA A 574 -32.26 -23.01 -9.96
C ALA A 574 -33.59 -23.57 -10.51
N ARG A 575 -34.36 -24.32 -9.70
CA ARG A 575 -35.70 -24.79 -10.07
C ARG A 575 -36.70 -23.65 -10.27
N GLN A 576 -36.68 -22.64 -9.40
CA GLN A 576 -37.60 -21.50 -9.46
C GLN A 576 -37.31 -20.57 -10.63
N THR A 577 -36.04 -20.42 -11.05
CA THR A 577 -35.68 -19.68 -12.28
C THR A 577 -36.00 -20.43 -13.57
N GLY A 578 -36.08 -21.76 -13.52
CA GLY A 578 -36.33 -22.62 -14.69
C GLY A 578 -37.79 -22.73 -15.12
N SER A 579 -38.76 -22.29 -14.30
CA SER A 579 -40.20 -22.46 -14.56
C SER A 579 -40.91 -21.18 -15.06
N GLY A 580 -40.18 -20.14 -15.45
CA GLY A 580 -40.72 -18.82 -15.80
C GLY A 580 -40.92 -18.53 -17.29
N ALA A 581 -40.94 -19.55 -18.15
CA ALA A 581 -41.17 -19.40 -19.59
C ALA A 581 -42.53 -20.01 -19.99
N ASP A 582 -43.64 -19.43 -19.53
CA ASP A 582 -44.92 -19.52 -20.25
C ASP A 582 -45.87 -18.37 -19.88
N GLY A 583 -46.59 -17.87 -20.90
CA GLY A 583 -47.19 -16.53 -21.03
C GLY A 583 -48.30 -16.10 -20.06
N GLY A 584 -48.55 -14.78 -20.00
CA GLY A 584 -49.80 -14.21 -19.52
C GLY A 584 -49.79 -12.70 -19.21
N ASN A 585 -50.36 -11.89 -20.10
CA ASN A 585 -50.66 -10.45 -19.89
C ASN A 585 -51.74 -10.23 -18.81
N ASN A 586 -51.70 -9.02 -18.20
CA ASN A 586 -52.70 -8.32 -17.36
C ASN A 586 -52.60 -8.43 -15.83
N ARG A 587 -51.97 -7.42 -15.19
CA ARG A 587 -52.63 -6.56 -14.18
C ARG A 587 -51.77 -5.36 -13.80
N ALA A 588 -52.28 -4.16 -14.07
CA ALA A 588 -51.82 -2.93 -13.44
C ALA A 588 -52.67 -2.65 -12.18
N THR A 589 -52.05 -1.93 -11.23
CA THR A 589 -52.61 -1.29 -10.02
C THR A 589 -52.87 -2.18 -8.80
N THR A 590 -51.89 -2.23 -7.90
CA THR A 590 -52.01 -1.87 -6.47
C THR A 590 -50.61 -1.55 -5.94
N ALA A 591 -50.51 -0.46 -5.19
CA ALA A 591 -49.28 0.02 -4.57
C ALA A 591 -49.16 -0.55 -3.15
N ALA A 592 -47.91 -0.69 -2.71
CA ALA A 592 -47.44 -1.13 -1.39
C ALA A 592 -47.46 -2.66 -1.17
N ASP A 593 -46.36 -3.15 -0.59
CA ASP A 593 -46.09 -4.53 -0.15
C ASP A 593 -45.71 -5.54 -1.23
N ASP A 594 -44.44 -5.47 -1.69
CA ASP A 594 -43.62 -6.68 -1.94
C ASP A 594 -42.14 -6.31 -2.13
N ALA A 595 -41.41 -6.25 -1.01
CA ALA A 595 -39.95 -6.37 -0.99
C ALA A 595 -39.57 -7.85 -1.18
N GLY A 596 -39.87 -8.39 -2.35
CA GLY A 596 -39.91 -9.84 -2.57
C GLY A 596 -39.63 -10.26 -4.00
N SER A 597 -38.69 -9.59 -4.69
CA SER A 597 -38.13 -10.09 -5.94
C SER A 597 -36.64 -9.85 -5.97
N SER A 598 -35.88 -10.74 -5.32
CA SER A 598 -34.50 -10.96 -5.72
C SER A 598 -34.18 -12.44 -5.64
N CYS A 599 -33.81 -12.98 -6.79
CA CYS A 599 -33.33 -14.33 -7.00
C CYS A 599 -31.95 -14.57 -6.35
N LEU A 600 -31.56 -13.80 -5.33
CA LEU A 600 -30.22 -13.80 -4.75
C LEU A 600 -30.23 -14.36 -3.32
N PRO A 601 -29.16 -15.05 -2.88
CA PRO A 601 -29.01 -15.54 -1.52
C PRO A 601 -28.87 -14.38 -0.52
N HIS A 602 -29.32 -14.58 0.73
CA HIS A 602 -29.19 -13.58 1.80
C HIS A 602 -27.71 -13.24 2.07
N PRO A 603 -27.33 -11.96 2.29
CA PRO A 603 -25.95 -11.55 2.56
C PRO A 603 -25.24 -12.25 3.72
N ALA A 604 -25.99 -12.84 4.67
CA ALA A 604 -25.43 -13.59 5.79
C ALA A 604 -24.81 -14.94 5.39
N LEU A 605 -25.10 -15.44 4.20
CA LEU A 605 -24.62 -16.73 3.66
C LEU A 605 -23.24 -16.64 2.99
N THR A 606 -22.77 -15.43 2.69
CA THR A 606 -21.56 -15.22 1.88
C THR A 606 -20.85 -13.93 2.27
N HIS A 607 -19.59 -13.79 1.91
CA HIS A 607 -18.89 -12.53 2.04
C HIS A 607 -19.25 -11.60 0.89
N LEU A 608 -19.58 -10.36 1.24
CA LEU A 608 -19.81 -9.31 0.26
C LEU A 608 -18.76 -8.20 0.39
N PRO A 609 -18.35 -7.59 -0.73
CA PRO A 609 -17.52 -6.39 -0.69
C PRO A 609 -18.29 -5.23 -0.05
N SER A 610 -17.54 -4.22 0.40
CA SER A 610 -18.13 -2.95 0.84
C SER A 610 -18.69 -2.18 -0.36
N HIS A 611 -19.71 -1.37 -0.12
CA HIS A 611 -20.39 -0.57 -1.12
C HIS A 611 -19.75 0.81 -1.23
N MET A 612 -19.23 1.17 -2.39
CA MET A 612 -18.69 2.49 -2.67
C MET A 612 -19.56 3.20 -3.70
N PHE A 613 -20.05 4.37 -3.32
CA PHE A 613 -20.84 5.26 -4.15
C PHE A 613 -20.01 6.50 -4.47
N VAL A 614 -19.94 6.82 -5.75
CA VAL A 614 -19.13 7.92 -6.26
C VAL A 614 -20.00 8.88 -7.05
N ARG A 615 -20.06 10.14 -6.62
CA ARG A 615 -20.90 11.14 -7.26
C ARG A 615 -20.36 11.42 -8.66
N THR A 616 -21.15 11.05 -9.67
CA THR A 616 -20.73 11.07 -11.06
C THR A 616 -21.82 11.71 -11.90
N ALA A 617 -21.50 12.84 -12.53
CA ALA A 617 -22.44 13.54 -13.39
C ALA A 617 -22.93 12.63 -14.53
N GLY A 618 -24.25 12.54 -14.71
CA GLY A 618 -24.87 11.70 -15.75
C GLY A 618 -24.95 10.20 -15.45
N ALA A 619 -24.46 9.73 -14.30
CA ALA A 619 -24.60 8.32 -13.92
C ALA A 619 -26.07 7.93 -13.70
N ARG A 620 -26.48 6.80 -14.27
CA ARG A 620 -27.84 6.23 -14.14
C ARG A 620 -27.99 5.27 -12.95
N GLY A 621 -26.92 5.07 -12.19
CA GLY A 621 -26.92 4.12 -11.06
C GLY A 621 -27.95 4.52 -10.00
N PRO A 622 -28.43 3.59 -9.17
CA PRO A 622 -29.28 3.95 -8.03
C PRO A 622 -28.41 4.40 -6.83
N PRO A 623 -28.57 5.62 -6.28
CA PRO A 623 -29.47 6.70 -6.74
C PRO A 623 -28.88 7.51 -7.93
N PRO A 624 -29.72 8.07 -8.83
CA PRO A 624 -29.25 8.80 -10.01
C PRO A 624 -28.20 9.87 -9.68
N GLY A 625 -27.18 9.99 -10.53
CA GLY A 625 -26.01 10.84 -10.28
C GLY A 625 -24.90 10.19 -9.45
N TRP A 626 -25.01 8.90 -9.16
CA TRP A 626 -23.98 8.12 -8.47
C TRP A 626 -23.58 6.86 -9.25
N ALA A 627 -22.28 6.60 -9.29
CA ALA A 627 -21.70 5.33 -9.74
C ALA A 627 -21.50 4.41 -8.54
N TYR A 628 -21.72 3.11 -8.72
CA TYR A 628 -21.64 2.11 -7.67
C TYR A 628 -20.50 1.12 -7.95
N TYR A 629 -19.71 0.82 -6.92
CA TYR A 629 -18.60 -0.13 -6.96
C TYR A 629 -18.62 -1.03 -5.72
N GLY A 630 -18.33 -2.32 -5.91
CA GLY A 630 -17.96 -3.21 -4.81
C GLY A 630 -16.45 -3.09 -4.56
N ILE A 631 -16.05 -2.80 -3.33
CA ILE A 631 -14.63 -2.66 -2.94
C ILE A 631 -14.26 -3.56 -1.77
N HIS A 632 -13.03 -4.06 -1.78
CA HIS A 632 -12.42 -4.76 -0.64
C HIS A 632 -11.44 -3.81 0.04
N LEU A 633 -11.76 -3.44 1.29
CA LEU A 633 -10.98 -2.47 2.05
C LEU A 633 -9.58 -3.02 2.37
N GLY A 634 -8.56 -2.16 2.25
CA GLY A 634 -7.18 -2.42 2.63
C GLY A 634 -6.35 -3.19 1.59
N ILE A 635 -6.99 -3.88 0.63
CA ILE A 635 -6.27 -4.67 -0.39
C ILE A 635 -5.40 -3.77 -1.27
N LYS A 636 -5.93 -2.61 -1.66
CA LYS A 636 -5.21 -1.68 -2.54
C LYS A 636 -4.02 -1.06 -1.80
N ALA A 637 -4.23 -0.64 -0.55
CA ALA A 637 -3.16 -0.08 0.27
C ALA A 637 -2.02 -1.05 0.53
N GLU A 638 -2.36 -2.31 0.80
CA GLU A 638 -1.38 -3.38 1.00
C GLU A 638 -0.59 -3.67 -0.28
N ALA A 639 -1.28 -3.86 -1.41
CA ALA A 639 -0.62 -4.11 -2.70
C ALA A 639 0.35 -2.99 -3.08
N MET A 640 0.08 -1.77 -2.64
CA MET A 640 0.92 -0.60 -2.86
C MET A 640 1.92 -0.33 -1.74
N ASN A 641 1.97 -1.16 -0.69
CA ASN A 641 2.80 -0.92 0.49
C ASN A 641 2.65 0.50 1.04
N VAL A 642 1.44 1.05 1.07
CA VAL A 642 1.22 2.50 1.30
C VAL A 642 1.77 2.95 2.64
N ARG A 643 1.50 2.19 3.71
CA ARG A 643 1.97 2.52 5.05
C ARG A 643 3.49 2.59 5.10
N TYR A 644 4.16 1.52 4.65
CA TYR A 644 5.62 1.47 4.52
C TYR A 644 6.12 2.58 3.62
N SER A 645 5.54 2.79 2.44
CA SER A 645 6.02 3.78 1.46
C SER A 645 5.93 5.20 2.02
N LEU A 646 4.84 5.56 2.70
CA LEU A 646 4.68 6.89 3.30
C LEU A 646 5.53 7.09 4.56
N ASN A 647 5.77 6.04 5.34
CA ASN A 647 6.56 6.11 6.58
C ASN A 647 8.07 5.96 6.33
N ALA A 648 8.45 5.08 5.41
CA ALA A 648 9.83 4.74 5.06
C ALA A 648 10.41 5.64 3.97
N SER A 649 9.70 6.69 3.55
CA SER A 649 10.07 7.57 2.43
C SER A 649 11.46 8.19 2.62
N ASP A 650 12.45 7.41 2.21
CA ASP A 650 13.65 7.85 1.54
C ASP A 650 13.23 8.45 0.19
N THR A 651 13.96 9.46 -0.21
CA THR A 651 13.64 10.46 -1.25
C THR A 651 13.32 9.93 -2.67
N ALA A 652 13.23 8.63 -2.90
CA ALA A 652 13.02 8.01 -4.21
C ALA A 652 11.54 7.84 -4.62
N THR A 653 10.62 7.54 -3.69
CA THR A 653 9.23 7.16 -4.07
C THR A 653 8.27 8.34 -4.14
N LEU A 654 8.52 9.42 -3.37
CA LEU A 654 7.67 10.62 -3.32
C LEU A 654 8.00 11.70 -4.37
N ARG A 655 9.09 11.58 -5.14
CA ARG A 655 9.50 12.61 -6.11
C ARG A 655 8.93 12.44 -7.52
N VAL A 656 8.20 11.36 -7.81
CA VAL A 656 7.72 11.07 -9.17
C VAL A 656 6.38 11.74 -9.51
N ILE A 657 5.60 12.22 -8.53
CA ILE A 657 4.26 12.75 -8.84
C ILE A 657 3.95 13.94 -7.95
N ASP A 658 4.58 15.08 -8.25
CA ASP A 658 4.01 16.36 -7.87
C ASP A 658 3.13 16.88 -9.01
N SER A 659 1.96 17.39 -8.62
CA SER A 659 0.82 17.72 -9.47
C SER A 659 1.03 18.89 -10.44
N SER A 660 2.26 19.40 -10.57
CA SER A 660 2.66 20.50 -11.45
C SER A 660 3.49 20.09 -12.67
N GLY A 661 3.94 18.84 -12.77
CA GLY A 661 4.65 18.35 -13.96
C GLY A 661 6.05 18.93 -14.20
N THR A 662 6.63 19.64 -13.24
CA THR A 662 8.06 20.00 -13.22
C THR A 662 8.55 20.13 -11.77
N CYS A 663 9.56 19.36 -11.38
CA CYS A 663 10.24 19.54 -10.10
C CYS A 663 11.29 20.66 -10.24
N PRO A 664 11.23 21.76 -9.46
CA PRO A 664 12.19 22.86 -9.57
C PRO A 664 13.50 22.61 -8.79
N ARG A 665 13.78 21.36 -8.37
CA ARG A 665 15.05 21.00 -7.71
C ARG A 665 15.69 19.79 -8.40
N ASN A 666 16.74 20.07 -9.17
CA ASN A 666 17.63 19.07 -9.76
C ASN A 666 18.34 18.25 -8.69
N THR A 667 17.76 17.14 -8.26
CA THR A 667 18.49 16.06 -7.60
C THR A 667 17.68 14.79 -7.75
N LEU A 668 18.01 14.03 -8.79
CA LEU A 668 17.37 12.78 -9.12
C LEU A 668 18.43 11.68 -9.12
N TYR A 669 18.03 10.48 -8.73
CA TYR A 669 18.92 9.36 -8.54
C TYR A 669 18.97 8.52 -9.81
N ALA A 670 20.13 7.95 -10.12
CA ALA A 670 20.29 6.86 -11.08
C ALA A 670 20.72 5.60 -10.33
N TRP A 671 20.40 4.42 -10.85
CA TRP A 671 20.84 3.17 -10.23
C TRP A 671 22.19 2.75 -10.77
N VAL A 672 23.12 2.46 -9.86
CA VAL A 672 24.50 2.10 -10.18
C VAL A 672 24.89 0.83 -9.44
N ALA A 673 25.60 -0.07 -10.12
CA ALA A 673 26.21 -1.23 -9.47
C ALA A 673 27.55 -0.83 -8.82
N PRO A 674 27.86 -1.29 -7.60
CA PRO A 674 29.16 -1.06 -6.98
C PRO A 674 30.28 -1.64 -7.86
N ALA A 675 31.36 -0.88 -8.05
CA ALA A 675 32.50 -1.33 -8.84
C ALA A 675 33.08 -2.61 -8.23
N ALA A 676 33.18 -3.67 -9.01
CA ALA A 676 33.92 -4.86 -8.62
C ALA A 676 35.39 -4.44 -8.48
N ALA A 677 35.91 -4.45 -7.24
CA ALA A 677 37.34 -4.32 -7.05
C ALA A 677 38.03 -5.46 -7.82
N GLU A 678 38.86 -5.11 -8.79
CA GLU A 678 39.69 -6.06 -9.52
C GLU A 678 40.63 -6.74 -8.52
N SER A 679 40.22 -7.90 -8.03
CA SER A 679 41.06 -8.81 -7.26
C SER A 679 41.74 -9.74 -8.25
N GLU A 680 42.98 -9.42 -8.62
CA GLU A 680 43.89 -10.35 -9.26
C GLU A 680 44.01 -11.65 -8.44
N ALA A 681 44.09 -12.77 -9.17
CA ALA A 681 44.52 -14.11 -8.74
C ALA A 681 43.63 -14.92 -7.76
N GLY A 682 42.75 -15.73 -8.36
CA GLY A 682 42.70 -17.19 -8.16
C GLY A 682 42.45 -17.76 -6.76
N THR A 683 41.18 -18.09 -6.47
CA THR A 683 40.78 -19.37 -5.84
C THR A 683 39.29 -19.61 -6.08
N GLU A 684 38.94 -20.68 -6.78
CA GLU A 684 37.57 -21.17 -6.91
C GLU A 684 37.04 -21.62 -5.53
N SER A 685 36.00 -20.94 -5.05
CA SER A 685 35.15 -21.44 -3.97
C SER A 685 33.69 -21.12 -4.30
N THR A 686 33.00 -22.11 -4.85
CA THR A 686 31.55 -22.16 -4.99
C THR A 686 30.86 -22.01 -3.63
N ARG A 687 30.38 -20.81 -3.33
CA ARG A 687 29.31 -20.55 -2.35
C ARG A 687 28.30 -19.59 -2.98
N HIS A 688 27.03 -19.92 -2.82
CA HIS A 688 25.87 -19.21 -3.35
C HIS A 688 25.88 -17.70 -3.02
N GLY A 689 26.18 -16.87 -4.01
CA GLY A 689 25.20 -15.94 -4.60
C GLY A 689 24.71 -14.70 -3.85
N ASP A 690 25.32 -14.26 -2.74
CA ASP A 690 25.03 -12.91 -2.19
C ASP A 690 26.01 -11.88 -2.77
N ALA A 691 25.76 -11.45 -4.00
CA ALA A 691 26.57 -10.44 -4.70
C ALA A 691 25.98 -9.03 -4.50
N ALA A 692 26.84 -8.05 -4.19
CA ALA A 692 26.55 -6.65 -3.94
C ALA A 692 25.50 -6.04 -4.90
N GLY A 693 24.37 -5.59 -4.34
CA GLY A 693 23.19 -5.10 -5.08
C GLY A 693 23.36 -3.72 -5.72
N TRP A 694 22.45 -3.38 -6.65
CA TRP A 694 22.32 -2.05 -7.25
C TRP A 694 21.95 -1.01 -6.17
N ALA A 695 22.57 0.18 -6.21
CA ALA A 695 22.32 1.26 -5.25
C ALA A 695 21.85 2.55 -5.94
N PRO A 696 20.93 3.32 -5.32
CA PRO A 696 20.55 4.62 -5.85
C PRO A 696 21.67 5.62 -5.58
N MET A 697 22.15 6.31 -6.62
CA MET A 697 23.17 7.34 -6.52
C MET A 697 22.60 8.67 -7.03
N PRO A 698 22.69 9.78 -6.25
CA PRO A 698 22.32 11.09 -6.75
C PRO A 698 23.09 11.35 -8.06
N CYS A 699 22.44 11.89 -9.09
CA CYS A 699 23.11 12.22 -10.35
C CYS A 699 24.32 13.16 -10.13
N SER A 700 24.26 14.04 -9.13
CA SER A 700 25.36 14.92 -8.73
C SER A 700 26.55 14.21 -8.08
N ALA A 701 26.37 12.97 -7.62
CA ALA A 701 27.38 12.14 -6.97
C ALA A 701 27.90 11.02 -7.89
N LEU A 702 27.40 10.95 -9.14
CA LEU A 702 27.96 10.04 -10.14
C LEU A 702 29.39 10.49 -10.44
N PRO A 703 30.36 9.57 -10.49
CA PRO A 703 31.75 9.91 -10.77
C PRO A 703 31.82 10.63 -12.13
N LEU A 704 32.27 11.89 -12.10
CA LEU A 704 32.64 12.61 -13.31
C LEU A 704 33.82 11.87 -13.93
N CYS A 705 33.83 11.72 -15.26
CA CYS A 705 34.93 11.07 -15.97
C CYS A 705 36.29 11.58 -15.44
N GLY A 706 37.03 10.74 -14.71
CA GLY A 706 38.40 11.02 -14.29
C GLY A 706 38.69 11.19 -12.78
N GLU A 707 37.72 11.14 -11.87
CA GLU A 707 38.04 11.17 -10.42
C GLU A 707 38.40 9.77 -9.88
N GLY A 708 39.61 9.31 -10.18
CA GLY A 708 40.15 8.06 -9.60
C GLY A 708 41.32 7.42 -10.34
N SER A 709 41.67 7.90 -11.52
CA SER A 709 42.84 7.43 -12.27
C SER A 709 43.71 8.64 -12.63
N GLU A 710 45.01 8.56 -12.36
CA GLU A 710 46.04 9.54 -12.75
C GLU A 710 46.21 9.68 -14.29
N ALA A 711 45.26 9.18 -15.07
CA ALA A 711 45.20 9.29 -16.51
C ALA A 711 44.46 10.59 -16.93
N ALA A 712 45.01 11.27 -17.95
CA ALA A 712 44.53 12.54 -18.49
C ALA A 712 42.99 12.60 -18.68
N PRO A 713 42.36 13.78 -18.52
CA PRO A 713 40.91 13.94 -18.70
C PRO A 713 40.48 13.41 -20.06
N ALA A 714 39.54 12.45 -20.06
CA ALA A 714 39.01 11.88 -21.29
C ALA A 714 38.47 13.01 -22.18
N PRO A 715 38.80 13.01 -23.49
CA PRO A 715 38.28 14.02 -24.41
C PRO A 715 36.75 13.96 -24.44
N ALA A 716 36.09 15.12 -24.51
CA ALA A 716 34.64 15.19 -24.63
C ALA A 716 34.17 14.31 -25.80
N PRO A 717 33.08 13.54 -25.65
CA PRO A 717 32.58 12.68 -26.71
C PRO A 717 32.32 13.50 -27.98
N GLY A 718 32.96 13.11 -29.10
CA GLY A 718 32.73 13.74 -30.41
C GLY A 718 31.44 13.26 -31.09
N SER A 719 30.86 12.16 -30.61
CA SER A 719 29.59 11.60 -31.09
C SER A 719 28.73 11.07 -29.94
N LEU A 720 27.43 10.90 -30.22
CA LEU A 720 26.42 10.36 -29.30
C LEU A 720 25.61 9.28 -30.04
N ARG A 721 25.68 8.03 -29.56
CA ARG A 721 24.96 6.88 -30.12
C ARG A 721 23.72 6.57 -29.28
N ILE A 722 22.53 6.66 -29.88
CA ILE A 722 21.26 6.41 -29.20
C ILE A 722 20.53 5.27 -29.89
N LEU A 723 20.22 4.23 -29.12
CA LEU A 723 19.43 3.08 -29.55
C LEU A 723 18.03 3.15 -28.95
N THR A 724 17.01 2.85 -29.77
CA THR A 724 15.67 2.51 -29.27
C THR A 724 15.24 1.15 -29.75
N TRP A 725 14.56 0.38 -28.90
CA TRP A 725 14.09 -0.96 -29.26
C TRP A 725 12.90 -1.44 -28.39
N ASN A 726 11.75 -1.73 -29.01
CA ASN A 726 10.69 -2.50 -28.37
C ASN A 726 11.12 -3.96 -28.21
N THR A 727 11.03 -4.49 -26.97
CA THR A 727 11.55 -5.80 -26.59
C THR A 727 10.48 -6.80 -26.15
N GLN A 728 9.18 -6.58 -26.39
CA GLN A 728 8.09 -7.42 -25.84
C GLN A 728 8.37 -8.95 -25.93
N PHE A 729 8.19 -9.66 -24.81
CA PHE A 729 8.52 -11.09 -24.71
C PHE A 729 7.33 -12.00 -24.39
N SER A 730 6.48 -11.66 -23.43
CA SER A 730 5.62 -12.66 -22.77
C SER A 730 4.13 -12.32 -22.73
N LEU A 731 3.73 -11.06 -22.95
CA LEU A 731 2.35 -10.56 -22.70
C LEU A 731 1.23 -11.39 -23.34
N HIS A 732 1.51 -12.14 -24.40
CA HIS A 732 0.52 -12.93 -25.12
C HIS A 732 0.88 -14.43 -25.26
N SER A 733 1.94 -14.95 -24.64
CA SER A 733 2.45 -16.31 -24.93
C SER A 733 1.37 -17.38 -24.81
N GLY A 734 1.15 -18.14 -25.89
CA GLY A 734 0.12 -19.18 -25.96
C GLY A 734 -1.33 -18.67 -26.04
N ALA A 735 -1.57 -17.36 -26.18
CA ALA A 735 -2.89 -16.76 -26.35
C ALA A 735 -3.06 -16.16 -27.76
N PRO A 736 -4.30 -16.12 -28.31
CA PRO A 736 -4.54 -15.47 -29.60
C PRO A 736 -4.20 -13.98 -29.57
N THR A 737 -3.73 -13.44 -30.69
CA THR A 737 -3.49 -11.99 -30.81
C THR A 737 -4.80 -11.20 -30.71
N PRO A 738 -4.78 -9.89 -30.38
CA PRO A 738 -6.00 -9.07 -30.29
C PRO A 738 -6.88 -9.07 -31.56
N LEU A 739 -6.30 -9.42 -32.72
CA LEU A 739 -7.01 -9.54 -33.99
C LEU A 739 -7.22 -11.01 -34.44
N GLY A 740 -7.04 -11.97 -33.53
CA GLY A 740 -7.50 -13.36 -33.67
C GLY A 740 -6.53 -14.34 -34.31
N ARG A 741 -5.23 -14.03 -34.40
CA ARG A 741 -4.23 -15.02 -34.85
C ARG A 741 -3.98 -16.05 -33.77
N GLU A 742 -3.70 -17.30 -34.14
CA GLU A 742 -3.38 -18.37 -33.19
C GLU A 742 -2.15 -18.02 -32.34
N GLY A 743 -2.24 -18.27 -31.03
CA GLY A 743 -1.12 -18.09 -30.13
C GLY A 743 -0.06 -19.16 -30.36
N ILE A 744 1.20 -18.77 -30.50
CA ILE A 744 2.34 -19.68 -30.41
C ILE A 744 3.03 -19.47 -29.06
N ASP A 745 3.70 -20.50 -28.53
CA ASP A 745 4.52 -20.37 -27.33
C ASP A 745 5.78 -19.59 -27.70
N TRP A 746 5.85 -18.31 -27.34
CA TRP A 746 6.87 -17.37 -27.79
C TRP A 746 7.70 -16.73 -26.67
N CYS A 747 7.39 -17.09 -25.42
CA CYS A 747 8.17 -16.72 -24.25
C CYS A 747 9.33 -17.71 -24.06
N SER A 748 10.51 -17.36 -24.54
CA SER A 748 11.72 -18.12 -24.24
C SER A 748 12.80 -17.18 -23.69
N PRO A 749 13.32 -17.44 -22.48
CA PRO A 749 14.54 -16.81 -21.96
C PRO A 749 15.73 -16.90 -22.93
N THR A 750 15.70 -17.79 -23.92
CA THR A 750 16.67 -17.83 -25.02
C THR A 750 16.74 -16.51 -25.80
N ARG A 751 15.59 -15.80 -25.96
CA ARG A 751 15.57 -14.47 -26.61
C ARG A 751 16.27 -13.40 -25.75
N TYR A 752 16.25 -13.52 -24.42
CA TYR A 752 16.95 -12.58 -23.52
C TYR A 752 18.45 -12.58 -23.80
N ALA A 753 19.05 -13.77 -23.94
CA ALA A 753 20.47 -13.91 -24.25
C ALA A 753 20.81 -13.29 -25.62
N ALA A 754 20.01 -13.55 -26.65
CA ALA A 754 20.24 -13.00 -27.98
C ALA A 754 20.03 -11.47 -28.02
N ALA A 755 18.98 -10.96 -27.38
CA ALA A 755 18.73 -9.53 -27.28
C ALA A 755 19.85 -8.81 -26.50
N ALA A 756 20.29 -9.37 -25.37
CA ALA A 756 21.40 -8.81 -24.59
C ALA A 756 22.70 -8.76 -25.41
N ARG A 757 22.95 -9.77 -26.24
CA ARG A 757 24.12 -9.79 -27.12
C ARG A 757 24.07 -8.68 -28.16
N VAL A 758 22.91 -8.49 -28.80
CA VAL A 758 22.70 -7.39 -29.77
C VAL A 758 22.88 -6.02 -29.10
N LEU A 759 22.35 -5.84 -27.89
CA LEU A 759 22.52 -4.60 -27.12
C LEU A 759 23.99 -4.33 -26.76
N GLU A 760 24.71 -5.36 -26.34
CA GLU A 760 26.14 -5.29 -26.02
C GLU A 760 26.97 -4.91 -27.25
N ASP A 761 26.75 -5.59 -28.38
CA ASP A 761 27.45 -5.36 -29.64
C ASP A 761 27.12 -3.98 -30.23
N ALA A 762 25.87 -3.50 -30.08
CA ALA A 762 25.47 -2.16 -30.50
C ALA A 762 26.26 -1.07 -29.77
N ASN A 763 26.65 -1.29 -28.50
CA ASN A 763 27.52 -0.41 -27.71
C ASN A 763 27.08 1.07 -27.76
N ALA A 764 25.78 1.32 -27.56
CA ALA A 764 25.19 2.65 -27.61
C ALA A 764 25.44 3.42 -26.30
N ASP A 765 25.52 4.74 -26.38
CA ASP A 765 25.63 5.63 -25.21
C ASP A 765 24.33 5.69 -24.42
N VAL A 766 23.21 5.66 -25.12
CA VAL A 766 21.87 5.63 -24.52
C VAL A 766 21.09 4.48 -25.15
N LEU A 767 20.68 3.53 -24.34
CA LEU A 767 19.76 2.45 -24.72
C LEU A 767 18.38 2.80 -24.16
N CYS A 768 17.38 2.91 -25.02
CA CYS A 768 15.99 3.11 -24.62
C CYS A 768 15.15 1.91 -25.06
N LEU A 769 14.72 1.11 -24.09
CA LEU A 769 14.02 -0.14 -24.34
C LEU A 769 12.53 0.02 -23.97
N GLN A 770 11.63 -0.38 -24.87
CA GLN A 770 10.19 -0.35 -24.66
C GLN A 770 9.65 -1.75 -24.35
N GLU A 771 8.50 -1.78 -23.67
CA GLU A 771 7.83 -3.00 -23.20
C GLU A 771 8.74 -3.92 -22.38
N VAL A 772 9.62 -3.32 -21.59
CA VAL A 772 10.52 -4.05 -20.70
C VAL A 772 9.72 -4.64 -19.55
N GLU A 773 9.65 -5.96 -19.54
CA GLU A 773 9.07 -6.72 -18.44
C GLU A 773 10.07 -6.86 -17.27
N PRO A 774 9.59 -7.01 -16.02
CA PRO A 774 10.46 -7.15 -14.85
C PRO A 774 11.47 -8.30 -14.97
N ALA A 775 11.09 -9.42 -15.56
CA ALA A 775 11.99 -10.57 -15.76
C ALA A 775 13.15 -10.26 -16.72
N TRP A 776 12.88 -9.50 -17.78
CA TRP A 776 13.90 -9.05 -18.72
C TRP A 776 14.84 -8.00 -18.07
N ALA A 777 14.27 -7.05 -17.33
CA ALA A 777 15.08 -6.10 -16.55
C ALA A 777 15.98 -6.81 -15.53
N ALA A 778 15.46 -7.81 -14.83
CA ALA A 778 16.23 -8.65 -13.91
C ALA A 778 17.40 -9.36 -14.61
N TYR A 779 17.18 -9.87 -15.82
CA TYR A 779 18.24 -10.49 -16.61
C TYR A 779 19.33 -9.45 -16.99
N LEU A 780 18.95 -8.27 -17.47
CA LEU A 780 19.90 -7.18 -17.80
C LEU A 780 20.70 -6.72 -16.58
N GLU A 781 20.07 -6.62 -15.41
CA GLU A 781 20.70 -6.23 -14.15
C GLU A 781 21.85 -7.16 -13.71
N THR A 782 21.84 -8.42 -14.19
CA THR A 782 22.88 -9.41 -13.92
C THR A 782 24.02 -9.39 -14.93
N GLN A 783 23.86 -8.72 -16.08
CA GLN A 783 24.85 -8.76 -17.14
C GLN A 783 26.11 -7.95 -16.76
N PRO A 784 27.33 -8.52 -16.91
CA PRO A 784 28.56 -7.84 -16.54
C PRO A 784 28.76 -6.49 -17.26
N TRP A 785 28.45 -6.42 -18.55
CA TRP A 785 28.61 -5.20 -19.35
C TRP A 785 27.64 -4.10 -18.90
N VAL A 786 26.43 -4.46 -18.44
CA VAL A 786 25.45 -3.51 -17.88
C VAL A 786 25.95 -2.95 -16.57
N ARG A 787 26.29 -3.84 -15.63
CA ARG A 787 26.77 -3.45 -14.29
C ARG A 787 28.05 -2.62 -14.34
N GLY A 788 28.94 -2.93 -15.30
CA GLY A 788 30.21 -2.27 -15.47
C GLY A 788 30.12 -0.89 -16.12
N ARG A 789 29.20 -0.68 -17.07
CA ARG A 789 29.21 0.48 -17.96
C ARG A 789 27.97 1.36 -17.92
N TYR A 790 26.85 0.88 -17.39
CA TYR A 790 25.58 1.60 -17.49
C TYR A 790 25.02 2.01 -16.13
N VAL A 791 24.36 3.18 -16.12
CA VAL A 791 23.38 3.56 -15.10
C VAL A 791 21.98 3.30 -15.61
N LEU A 792 21.07 2.91 -14.72
CA LEU A 792 19.69 2.56 -15.08
C LEU A 792 18.70 3.63 -14.59
N SER A 793 17.70 3.94 -15.42
CA SER A 793 16.59 4.82 -15.03
C SER A 793 15.63 4.17 -14.03
N SER A 794 15.59 2.84 -14.00
CA SER A 794 14.72 2.02 -13.16
C SER A 794 15.29 0.60 -13.02
N LEU A 795 14.93 -0.09 -11.93
CA LEU A 795 15.19 -1.53 -11.71
C LEU A 795 13.93 -2.36 -11.95
N GLN A 796 14.05 -3.69 -12.00
CA GLN A 796 12.95 -4.66 -12.13
C GLN A 796 11.81 -4.42 -11.14
N SER A 797 12.12 -4.00 -9.91
CA SER A 797 11.16 -3.74 -8.84
C SER A 797 10.56 -2.33 -8.90
N SER A 798 11.06 -1.48 -9.81
CA SER A 798 10.66 -0.09 -9.90
C SER A 798 9.27 0.03 -10.51
N PRO A 799 8.40 0.91 -9.99
CA PRO A 799 7.05 1.11 -10.51
C PRO A 799 6.96 1.37 -12.03
N PRO A 800 7.92 2.08 -12.68
CA PRO A 800 7.86 2.31 -14.12
C PRO A 800 7.91 1.05 -15.00
N LEU A 801 8.35 -0.09 -14.47
CA LEU A 801 8.44 -1.34 -15.24
C LEU A 801 7.35 -2.36 -14.86
N GLN A 802 6.30 -1.96 -14.13
CA GLN A 802 5.26 -2.87 -13.62
C GLN A 802 3.90 -2.61 -14.28
N PRO A 803 3.32 -3.57 -15.03
CA PRO A 803 3.81 -4.92 -15.34
C PRO A 803 4.86 -4.97 -16.46
N TYR A 804 5.03 -3.87 -17.20
CA TYR A 804 6.10 -3.61 -18.15
C TYR A 804 6.23 -2.09 -18.33
N GLY A 805 7.30 -1.61 -18.95
CA GLY A 805 7.45 -0.17 -19.23
C GLY A 805 8.65 0.20 -20.07
N VAL A 806 9.14 1.43 -19.89
CA VAL A 806 10.30 1.96 -20.63
C VAL A 806 11.51 2.03 -19.70
N LEU A 807 12.59 1.35 -20.08
CA LEU A 807 13.87 1.38 -19.38
C LEU A 807 14.89 2.17 -20.20
N MET A 808 15.53 3.16 -19.59
CA MET A 808 16.70 3.83 -20.16
C MET A 808 17.97 3.40 -19.44
N MET A 809 18.98 3.03 -20.21
CA MET A 809 20.32 2.72 -19.73
C MET A 809 21.29 3.72 -20.35
N VAL A 810 22.08 4.39 -19.52
CA VAL A 810 23.03 5.41 -20.00
C VAL A 810 24.45 5.03 -19.64
N ARG A 811 25.33 5.09 -20.63
CA ARG A 811 26.74 4.75 -20.52
C ARG A 811 27.47 5.77 -19.63
N ARG A 812 27.93 5.31 -18.48
CA ARG A 812 28.40 6.17 -17.38
C ARG A 812 29.82 6.68 -17.56
N ASP A 813 30.61 6.02 -18.40
CA ASP A 813 32.00 6.33 -18.70
C ASP A 813 32.19 7.43 -19.77
N LEU A 814 31.10 7.87 -20.42
CA LEU A 814 31.19 8.80 -21.55
C LEU A 814 30.33 10.05 -21.42
N CYS A 815 29.17 9.95 -20.79
CA CYS A 815 28.23 11.06 -20.67
C CYS A 815 27.83 11.23 -19.20
N PRO A 816 28.29 12.30 -18.52
CA PRO A 816 27.78 12.66 -17.19
C PRO A 816 26.26 12.83 -17.21
N VAL A 817 25.57 11.99 -16.43
CA VAL A 817 24.13 12.08 -16.24
C VAL A 817 23.83 13.17 -15.22
N MET A 818 23.21 14.25 -15.65
CA MET A 818 22.86 15.39 -14.79
C MET A 818 21.54 15.17 -14.05
N ALA A 819 20.58 14.51 -14.70
CA ALA A 819 19.25 14.29 -14.16
C ALA A 819 18.56 13.10 -14.83
N VAL A 820 17.75 12.36 -14.06
CA VAL A 820 16.84 11.31 -14.54
C VAL A 820 15.44 11.58 -14.01
N GLN A 821 14.51 11.95 -14.87
CA GLN A 821 13.11 12.26 -14.57
C GLN A 821 12.17 11.20 -15.16
N HIS A 822 10.93 11.17 -14.70
CA HIS A 822 9.85 10.44 -15.37
C HIS A 822 8.68 11.39 -15.60
N ALA A 823 8.26 11.53 -16.85
CA ALA A 823 7.06 12.26 -17.22
C ALA A 823 5.92 11.27 -17.49
N ASN A 824 4.72 11.51 -16.96
CA ASN A 824 3.56 10.70 -17.32
C ASN A 824 2.89 11.28 -18.57
N ILE A 825 2.76 10.47 -19.62
CA ILE A 825 2.11 10.83 -20.90
C ILE A 825 0.82 9.98 -21.06
N PRO A 826 -0.28 10.35 -20.38
CA PRO A 826 -1.48 9.50 -20.33
C PRO A 826 -2.31 9.59 -21.62
N GLY A 827 -2.62 8.44 -22.21
CA GLY A 827 -3.59 8.35 -23.31
C GLY A 827 -5.06 8.29 -22.89
N PHE A 828 -5.32 7.85 -21.66
CA PHE A 828 -6.64 7.90 -21.07
C PHE A 828 -6.54 8.00 -19.56
N VAL A 829 -7.71 8.18 -18.99
CA VAL A 829 -7.97 8.24 -17.58
C VAL A 829 -7.39 7.04 -16.80
N GLY A 830 -6.45 7.27 -15.88
CA GLY A 830 -5.81 6.21 -15.09
C GLY A 830 -4.72 5.43 -15.85
N HIS A 831 -4.48 5.73 -17.12
CA HIS A 831 -3.37 5.19 -17.89
C HIS A 831 -2.06 5.80 -17.37
N THR A 832 -1.16 4.95 -16.86
CA THR A 832 0.19 5.34 -16.46
C THR A 832 1.13 4.93 -17.58
N SER A 833 1.68 5.92 -18.29
CA SER A 833 2.67 5.72 -19.37
C SER A 833 3.84 6.61 -19.03
N LEU A 834 4.78 6.05 -18.26
CA LEU A 834 5.92 6.79 -17.73
C LEU A 834 7.02 6.82 -18.78
N MET A 835 7.35 8.04 -19.20
CA MET A 835 8.42 8.39 -20.11
C MET A 835 9.66 8.76 -19.29
N PRO A 836 10.69 7.92 -19.17
CA PRO A 836 11.97 8.33 -18.61
C PRO A 836 12.56 9.49 -19.44
N VAL A 837 13.12 10.48 -18.76
CA VAL A 837 13.77 11.66 -19.36
C VAL A 837 15.13 11.84 -18.72
N VAL A 838 16.20 11.67 -19.49
CA VAL A 838 17.58 11.81 -19.00
C VAL A 838 18.22 13.07 -19.58
N THR A 839 18.89 13.85 -18.74
CA THR A 839 19.70 15.00 -19.17
C THR A 839 21.18 14.65 -19.08
N LEU A 840 21.90 14.84 -20.18
CA LEU A 840 23.31 14.49 -20.36
C LEU A 840 24.13 15.75 -20.57
N GLN A 841 25.29 15.82 -19.91
CA GLN A 841 26.30 16.84 -20.19
C GLN A 841 27.33 16.26 -21.16
N MET A 842 27.39 16.77 -22.40
CA MET A 842 28.27 16.22 -23.44
C MET A 842 29.69 16.81 -23.44
N GLY A 843 29.93 17.84 -22.62
CA GLY A 843 31.21 18.52 -22.50
C GLY A 843 31.03 19.91 -21.87
N PRO A 844 32.08 20.57 -21.38
CA PRO A 844 31.96 21.83 -20.64
C PRO A 844 31.40 23.01 -21.46
N ASN A 845 31.53 22.96 -22.78
CA ASN A 845 31.08 24.01 -23.70
C ASN A 845 29.92 23.57 -24.62
N VAL A 846 29.35 22.39 -24.40
CA VAL A 846 28.22 21.86 -25.18
C VAL A 846 26.95 22.00 -24.34
N ALA A 847 25.85 22.45 -24.95
CA ALA A 847 24.59 22.55 -24.22
C ALA A 847 24.10 21.14 -23.82
N PRO A 848 23.41 20.98 -22.68
CA PRO A 848 22.90 19.68 -22.27
C PRO A 848 22.00 19.04 -23.33
N VAL A 849 22.11 17.72 -23.47
CA VAL A 849 21.23 16.92 -24.32
C VAL A 849 20.18 16.26 -23.43
N VAL A 850 18.89 16.48 -23.74
CA VAL A 850 17.78 15.86 -23.03
C VAL A 850 17.17 14.75 -23.90
N VAL A 851 17.20 13.52 -23.41
CA VAL A 851 16.68 12.33 -24.09
C VAL A 851 15.42 11.83 -23.39
N GLY A 852 14.28 11.81 -24.07
CA GLY A 852 13.01 11.27 -23.58
C GLY A 852 12.67 9.94 -24.25
N GLY A 853 12.32 8.93 -23.46
CA GLY A 853 12.00 7.58 -23.93
C GLY A 853 10.52 7.26 -23.81
N LEU A 854 9.83 6.97 -24.90
CA LEU A 854 8.37 6.75 -24.90
C LEU A 854 7.95 5.36 -25.41
N HIS A 855 6.78 4.94 -24.95
CA HIS A 855 6.00 3.87 -25.56
C HIS A 855 4.54 4.33 -25.61
N LEU A 856 4.03 4.51 -26.82
CA LEU A 856 2.72 5.07 -27.06
C LEU A 856 1.67 4.00 -27.32
N LEU A 857 0.39 4.28 -27.05
CA LEU A 857 -0.69 3.31 -27.19
C LEU A 857 -0.85 2.82 -28.63
N ALA A 858 -0.96 1.52 -28.82
CA ALA A 858 -1.28 0.96 -30.13
C ALA A 858 -2.76 1.17 -30.51
N PRO A 859 -3.06 1.74 -31.68
CA PRO A 859 -4.41 2.10 -32.13
C PRO A 859 -5.23 0.89 -32.68
N TYR A 860 -5.28 -0.23 -31.96
CA TYR A 860 -5.95 -1.47 -32.41
C TYR A 860 -7.50 -1.40 -32.50
N SER A 861 -8.11 -0.40 -31.85
CA SER A 861 -9.55 -0.19 -31.83
C SER A 861 -9.86 1.31 -31.91
N GLN A 862 -11.10 1.67 -32.26
CA GLN A 862 -11.53 3.07 -32.27
C GLN A 862 -11.27 3.76 -30.92
N THR A 863 -11.50 3.04 -29.82
CA THR A 863 -11.22 3.52 -28.45
C THR A 863 -9.72 3.80 -28.26
N ASN A 864 -8.85 2.94 -28.78
CA ASN A 864 -7.40 3.16 -28.68
C ASN A 864 -6.95 4.33 -29.55
N GLU A 865 -7.56 4.54 -30.71
CA GLU A 865 -7.32 5.72 -31.55
C GLU A 865 -7.67 7.02 -30.81
N ASP A 866 -8.83 7.07 -30.15
CA ASP A 866 -9.24 8.25 -29.38
C ASP A 866 -8.30 8.49 -28.18
N ASN A 867 -7.87 7.40 -27.52
CA ASN A 867 -6.88 7.46 -26.45
C ASN A 867 -5.52 7.94 -26.95
N ARG A 868 -5.12 7.51 -28.15
CA ARG A 868 -3.88 7.94 -28.81
C ARG A 868 -3.87 9.45 -29.01
N VAL A 869 -4.97 10.02 -29.51
CA VAL A 869 -5.09 11.48 -29.72
C VAL A 869 -4.84 12.26 -28.43
N ARG A 870 -5.43 11.81 -27.32
CA ARG A 870 -5.19 12.42 -26.00
C ARG A 870 -3.74 12.26 -25.54
N GLN A 871 -3.16 11.09 -25.76
CA GLN A 871 -1.76 10.82 -25.42
C GLN A 871 -0.79 11.73 -26.17
N MET A 872 -1.03 11.91 -27.47
CA MET A 872 -0.22 12.78 -28.31
C MET A 872 -0.34 14.24 -27.86
N LYS A 873 -1.54 14.70 -27.50
CA LYS A 873 -1.72 16.05 -26.97
C LYS A 873 -0.99 16.27 -25.64
N ALA A 874 -1.02 15.29 -24.74
CA ALA A 874 -0.27 15.35 -23.48
C ALA A 874 1.25 15.40 -23.70
N LEU A 875 1.75 14.66 -24.69
CA LEU A 875 3.15 14.71 -25.11
C LEU A 875 3.52 16.09 -25.63
N GLU A 876 2.73 16.66 -26.56
CA GLU A 876 2.96 18.00 -27.09
C GLU A 876 3.00 19.06 -25.99
N ASP A 877 2.04 19.03 -25.06
CA ASP A 877 1.98 19.98 -23.95
C ASP A 877 3.19 19.85 -23.02
N HIS A 878 3.67 18.62 -22.80
CA HIS A 878 4.90 18.38 -22.02
C HIS A 878 6.13 18.96 -22.72
N LEU A 879 6.29 18.68 -24.03
CA LEU A 879 7.41 19.19 -24.82
C LEU A 879 7.40 20.72 -24.92
N MET A 880 6.22 21.35 -25.08
CA MET A 880 6.07 22.81 -25.07
C MET A 880 6.48 23.42 -23.74
N LYS A 881 6.03 22.86 -22.62
CA LYS A 881 6.43 23.34 -21.28
C LYS A 881 7.93 23.21 -21.05
N GLN A 882 8.53 22.12 -21.53
CA GLN A 882 9.95 21.89 -21.41
C GLN A 882 10.76 22.90 -22.22
N ALA A 883 10.35 23.19 -23.46
CA ALA A 883 10.96 24.22 -24.30
C ALA A 883 10.89 25.62 -23.64
N GLN A 884 9.71 26.00 -23.10
CA GLN A 884 9.51 27.27 -22.41
C GLN A 884 10.35 27.41 -21.13
N TRP A 885 10.52 26.31 -20.38
CA TRP A 885 11.32 26.31 -19.16
C TRP A 885 12.78 26.69 -19.44
N PHE A 886 13.37 26.16 -20.52
CA PHE A 886 14.73 26.51 -20.92
C PHE A 886 14.86 27.93 -21.48
N GLU A 887 13.84 28.45 -22.17
CA GLU A 887 13.83 29.83 -22.66
C GLU A 887 13.72 30.87 -21.54
N SER A 888 13.15 30.51 -20.38
CA SER A 888 12.99 31.41 -19.24
C SER A 888 14.27 31.70 -18.44
N GLY A 889 15.40 31.06 -18.77
CA GLY A 889 16.72 31.38 -18.20
C GLY A 889 16.89 31.05 -16.71
N ALA A 890 16.11 30.13 -16.15
CA ALA A 890 16.31 29.67 -14.78
C ALA A 890 17.72 29.06 -14.62
N PRO A 891 18.54 29.53 -13.67
CA PRO A 891 19.94 29.09 -13.58
C PRO A 891 20.01 27.60 -13.24
N LEU A 892 20.64 26.83 -14.13
CA LEU A 892 21.31 25.58 -13.76
C LEU A 892 22.41 25.97 -12.77
N ASN A 893 22.15 25.83 -11.47
CA ASN A 893 23.19 25.94 -10.44
C ASN A 893 24.14 24.74 -10.56
N VAL A 894 24.96 24.74 -11.61
CA VAL A 894 26.22 24.02 -11.66
C VAL A 894 27.22 24.95 -10.98
N THR A 895 27.80 24.47 -9.89
CA THR A 895 28.89 25.12 -9.17
C THR A 895 30.13 25.25 -10.07
N GLN A 896 30.15 26.25 -10.96
CA GLN A 896 31.36 26.76 -11.61
C GLN A 896 31.18 28.25 -11.93
N ARG A 897 31.44 29.12 -10.95
CA ARG A 897 31.95 30.49 -11.17
C ARG A 897 32.86 30.87 -10.00
N ALA A 898 34.05 30.31 -9.99
CA ALA A 898 35.22 31.03 -9.52
C ALA A 898 36.07 31.31 -10.76
N ASN A 899 36.44 32.58 -10.94
CA ASN A 899 37.36 33.13 -11.95
C ASN A 899 36.79 33.46 -13.34
N SER A 900 36.04 34.57 -13.42
CA SER A 900 36.28 35.60 -14.45
C SER A 900 35.48 36.86 -14.12
N SER A 901 36.15 37.83 -13.50
CA SER A 901 35.71 39.22 -13.43
C SER A 901 35.80 39.88 -14.81
N ASN A 902 34.82 40.75 -15.10
CA ASN A 902 34.75 41.73 -16.19
C ASN A 902 34.19 41.25 -17.55
N SER A 903 32.88 41.43 -17.74
CA SER A 903 32.36 42.09 -18.95
C SER A 903 30.93 42.59 -18.70
N SER A 904 30.75 43.90 -18.79
CA SER A 904 29.45 44.55 -18.90
C SER A 904 28.80 44.18 -20.24
N SER A 905 27.68 43.46 -20.23
CA SER A 905 26.83 43.30 -21.42
C SER A 905 25.35 43.50 -21.07
N THR A 906 24.75 44.38 -21.85
CA THR A 906 23.38 44.89 -21.90
C THR A 906 22.32 43.77 -21.89
N PRO A 907 21.15 43.96 -21.26
CA PRO A 907 20.04 43.01 -21.34
C PRO A 907 19.38 43.12 -22.72
N GLY A 908 19.63 42.15 -23.61
CA GLY A 908 18.99 42.14 -24.94
C GLY A 908 19.54 41.18 -26.00
N SER A 909 20.58 40.37 -25.73
CA SER A 909 21.08 39.37 -26.68
C SER A 909 20.87 37.96 -26.15
N THR A 910 19.80 37.27 -26.59
CA THR A 910 19.71 35.81 -26.48
C THR A 910 20.52 35.22 -27.63
N ASP A 911 21.82 34.99 -27.42
CA ASP A 911 22.61 34.23 -28.38
C ASP A 911 21.95 32.85 -28.57
N PRO A 912 21.61 32.44 -29.81
CA PRO A 912 20.94 31.16 -30.10
C PRO A 912 21.81 29.92 -29.80
N ILE A 913 23.03 30.11 -29.30
CA ILE A 913 24.07 29.07 -29.13
C ILE A 913 23.83 28.19 -27.89
N ASN A 914 23.01 28.62 -26.91
CA ASN A 914 22.84 27.92 -25.63
C ASN A 914 21.49 27.19 -25.43
N LYS A 915 20.70 26.96 -26.48
CA LYS A 915 19.48 26.12 -26.33
C LYS A 915 19.89 24.64 -26.17
N PRO A 916 19.35 23.91 -25.18
CA PRO A 916 19.63 22.48 -25.03
C PRO A 916 19.08 21.69 -26.22
N SER A 917 19.76 20.59 -26.53
CA SER A 917 19.34 19.66 -27.57
C SER A 917 18.30 18.70 -27.03
N HIS A 918 17.24 18.43 -27.78
CA HIS A 918 16.24 17.43 -27.40
C HIS A 918 16.25 16.25 -28.35
N VAL A 919 16.18 15.05 -27.79
CA VAL A 919 16.00 13.79 -28.52
C VAL A 919 14.82 13.03 -27.91
N LEU A 920 13.86 12.65 -28.73
CA LEU A 920 12.71 11.83 -28.35
C LEU A 920 12.82 10.49 -29.06
N VAL A 921 12.87 9.40 -28.29
CA VAL A 921 13.06 8.06 -28.82
C VAL A 921 12.00 7.11 -28.30
N GLY A 922 11.65 6.11 -29.09
CA GLY A 922 10.78 5.05 -28.63
C GLY A 922 9.84 4.51 -29.68
N ASP A 923 8.93 3.67 -29.21
CA ASP A 923 7.87 3.07 -30.01
C ASP A 923 6.65 4.00 -30.03
N PHE A 924 6.42 4.60 -31.21
CA PHE A 924 5.28 5.48 -31.44
C PHE A 924 4.02 4.72 -31.82
N ASN A 925 4.09 3.41 -32.08
CA ASN A 925 2.94 2.59 -32.43
C ASN A 925 2.12 3.18 -33.60
N ASP A 926 2.84 3.75 -34.57
CA ASP A 926 2.26 4.46 -35.70
C ASP A 926 1.77 3.50 -36.78
N TYR A 927 0.65 3.85 -37.41
CA TYR A 927 0.28 3.21 -38.66
C TYR A 927 1.22 3.65 -39.79
N PRO A 928 1.68 2.73 -40.66
CA PRO A 928 2.49 3.09 -41.82
C PRO A 928 1.80 4.11 -42.73
N THR A 929 0.48 4.06 -42.80
CA THR A 929 -0.37 4.96 -43.60
C THR A 929 -0.67 6.28 -42.92
N LYS A 930 -0.45 6.40 -41.61
CA LYS A 930 -0.77 7.58 -40.82
C LYS A 930 0.26 7.78 -39.69
N PRO A 931 1.53 8.04 -40.04
CA PRO A 931 2.57 8.29 -39.04
C PRO A 931 2.28 9.60 -38.31
N TYR A 932 2.44 9.59 -36.98
CA TYR A 932 2.35 10.79 -36.18
C TYR A 932 3.51 11.73 -36.51
N ARG A 933 3.21 13.02 -36.61
CA ARG A 933 4.17 14.10 -36.81
C ARG A 933 3.97 15.09 -35.69
N LEU A 934 5.05 15.39 -34.96
CA LEU A 934 5.04 16.48 -33.98
C LEU A 934 4.76 17.82 -34.68
N PRO A 935 4.10 18.77 -33.98
CA PRO A 935 3.94 20.13 -34.47
C PRO A 935 5.26 20.73 -34.98
N ILE A 936 5.24 21.35 -36.16
CA ILE A 936 6.45 21.90 -36.82
C ILE A 936 7.12 22.95 -35.94
N GLU A 937 6.33 23.65 -35.12
CA GLU A 937 6.76 24.68 -34.18
C GLU A 937 7.70 24.13 -33.10
N LEU A 938 7.64 22.82 -32.80
CA LEU A 938 8.56 22.17 -31.86
C LEU A 938 9.92 21.82 -32.48
N GLY A 939 10.06 21.93 -33.81
CA GLY A 939 11.35 21.78 -34.50
C GLY A 939 11.94 20.37 -34.57
N TYR A 940 11.17 19.33 -34.20
CA TYR A 940 11.64 17.95 -34.25
C TYR A 940 11.72 17.41 -35.69
N LYS A 941 12.83 16.73 -35.99
CA LYS A 941 13.08 16.01 -37.25
C LYS A 941 13.29 14.53 -36.97
N ASP A 942 12.88 13.67 -37.89
CA ASP A 942 13.16 12.23 -37.82
C ASP A 942 14.56 11.94 -38.36
N ALA A 943 15.45 11.38 -37.53
CA ALA A 943 16.84 11.12 -37.90
C ALA A 943 16.96 10.17 -39.09
N TRP A 944 16.07 9.17 -39.21
CA TRP A 944 16.09 8.25 -40.34
C TRP A 944 15.74 8.97 -41.64
N GLU A 945 14.73 9.83 -41.63
CA GLU A 945 14.32 10.57 -42.84
C GLU A 945 15.36 11.59 -43.28
N VAL A 946 16.08 12.19 -42.33
CA VAL A 946 17.21 13.07 -42.63
C VAL A 946 18.33 12.30 -43.33
N MET A 947 18.65 11.09 -42.85
CA MET A 947 19.75 10.28 -43.40
C MET A 947 19.35 9.49 -44.66
N LYS A 948 18.08 9.18 -44.83
CA LYS A 948 17.52 8.43 -45.98
C LYS A 948 16.33 9.18 -46.60
N PRO A 949 16.52 10.34 -47.24
CA PRO A 949 15.39 11.14 -47.76
C PRO A 949 14.54 10.40 -48.81
N SER A 950 15.12 9.44 -49.53
CA SER A 950 14.39 8.59 -50.49
C SER A 950 13.30 7.74 -49.85
N CYS A 951 13.34 7.50 -48.53
CA CYS A 951 12.35 6.70 -47.81
C CYS A 951 10.91 7.24 -47.92
N GLN A 952 10.76 8.53 -48.21
CA GLN A 952 9.46 9.19 -48.36
C GLN A 952 8.84 8.97 -49.75
N GLN A 953 9.60 8.42 -50.71
CA GLN A 953 9.07 8.15 -52.04
C GLN A 953 8.13 6.93 -52.03
N PRO A 954 7.01 6.96 -52.78
CA PRO A 954 6.10 5.83 -52.87
C PRO A 954 6.77 4.51 -53.29
N SER A 955 7.83 4.59 -54.11
CA SER A 955 8.60 3.44 -54.62
C SER A 955 9.66 2.88 -53.65
N ALA A 956 9.87 3.50 -52.48
CA ALA A 956 10.92 3.08 -51.55
C ALA A 956 10.66 1.68 -50.98
N THR A 957 11.71 0.85 -50.92
CA THR A 957 11.66 -0.51 -50.34
C THR A 957 11.49 -0.47 -48.82
N ALA A 958 11.13 -1.60 -48.19
CA ALA A 958 11.02 -1.69 -46.73
C ALA A 958 12.36 -1.38 -46.02
N GLU A 959 13.48 -1.78 -46.64
CA GLU A 959 14.84 -1.47 -46.16
C GLU A 959 15.15 0.02 -46.24
N GLU A 960 14.84 0.68 -47.35
CA GLU A 960 15.00 2.14 -47.50
C GLU A 960 14.11 2.90 -46.50
N ARG A 961 12.90 2.38 -46.24
CA ARG A 961 11.97 2.90 -45.24
C ARG A 961 12.40 2.65 -43.80
N GLY A 962 13.29 1.68 -43.57
CA GLY A 962 13.73 1.30 -42.23
C GLY A 962 12.62 0.70 -41.40
N TYR A 963 11.84 -0.24 -41.96
CA TYR A 963 10.76 -0.88 -41.20
C TYR A 963 11.31 -1.61 -39.97
N THR A 964 10.84 -1.19 -38.80
CA THR A 964 11.18 -1.83 -37.53
C THR A 964 10.23 -3.00 -37.25
N ILE A 965 9.00 -2.94 -37.77
CA ILE A 965 8.15 -4.12 -37.91
C ILE A 965 8.16 -4.55 -39.39
N ASP A 966 8.83 -5.64 -39.70
CA ASP A 966 8.90 -6.20 -41.06
C ASP A 966 8.64 -7.72 -41.03
N GLY A 967 7.42 -8.14 -41.34
CA GLY A 967 7.08 -9.57 -41.40
C GLY A 967 7.60 -10.31 -42.64
N ILE A 968 8.38 -9.68 -43.52
CA ILE A 968 9.11 -10.37 -44.59
C ILE A 968 10.49 -10.77 -44.08
N MET A 969 11.20 -9.85 -43.44
CA MET A 969 12.55 -10.08 -42.90
C MET A 969 12.53 -10.76 -41.53
N ASN A 970 11.54 -10.43 -40.70
CA ASN A 970 11.34 -10.97 -39.37
C ASN A 970 10.20 -12.01 -39.38
N ALA A 971 10.56 -13.29 -39.55
CA ALA A 971 9.59 -14.38 -39.54
C ALA A 971 8.85 -14.53 -38.20
N TYR A 972 9.42 -14.02 -37.10
CA TYR A 972 8.76 -13.97 -35.80
C TYR A 972 7.63 -12.93 -35.83
N ALA A 973 7.93 -11.70 -36.26
CA ALA A 973 6.92 -10.64 -36.46
C ALA A 973 5.83 -11.07 -37.45
N GLN A 974 6.18 -11.81 -38.51
CA GLN A 974 5.23 -12.31 -39.50
C GLN A 974 4.11 -13.15 -38.89
N LYS A 975 4.43 -13.93 -37.84
CA LYS A 975 3.48 -14.79 -37.14
C LYS A 975 2.62 -13.99 -36.18
N LEU A 976 3.17 -12.95 -35.57
CA LEU A 976 2.57 -12.17 -34.49
C LEU A 976 1.75 -10.97 -34.95
N ILE A 977 2.28 -10.21 -35.89
CA ILE A 977 1.79 -8.86 -36.20
C ILE A 977 1.09 -8.86 -37.56
N GLU A 978 -0.04 -8.18 -37.66
CA GLU A 978 -0.77 -8.08 -38.92
C GLU A 978 -0.02 -7.18 -39.93
N PRO A 979 -0.03 -7.50 -41.24
CA PRO A 979 0.72 -6.75 -42.26
C PRO A 979 0.40 -5.25 -42.31
N LYS A 980 -0.79 -4.84 -41.87
CA LYS A 980 -1.18 -3.43 -41.79
C LYS A 980 -0.37 -2.60 -40.79
N PHE A 981 0.34 -3.25 -39.87
CA PHE A 981 1.23 -2.61 -38.90
C PHE A 981 2.71 -2.68 -39.31
N TYR A 982 3.05 -3.33 -40.44
CA TYR A 982 4.43 -3.37 -40.91
C TYR A 982 4.90 -1.97 -41.33
N GLY A 983 5.86 -1.42 -40.60
CA GLY A 983 6.28 -0.03 -40.71
C GLY A 983 7.42 0.31 -39.78
N ARG A 984 7.62 1.60 -39.52
CA ARG A 984 8.65 2.13 -38.63
C ARG A 984 8.04 2.86 -37.42
N PRO A 985 7.40 2.14 -36.48
CA PRO A 985 6.89 2.74 -35.26
C PRO A 985 8.00 3.14 -34.29
N ASP A 986 9.14 2.43 -34.24
CA ASP A 986 10.30 2.83 -33.46
C ASP A 986 11.06 3.95 -34.18
N ARG A 987 11.22 5.10 -33.52
CA ARG A 987 11.83 6.28 -34.15
C ARG A 987 12.73 7.05 -33.19
N VAL A 988 13.67 7.80 -33.77
CA VAL A 988 14.53 8.76 -33.09
C VAL A 988 14.28 10.13 -33.70
N LEU A 989 13.56 10.97 -32.96
CA LEU A 989 13.27 12.35 -33.34
C LEU A 989 14.21 13.29 -32.58
N PHE A 990 14.69 14.35 -33.21
CA PHE A 990 15.59 15.30 -32.56
C PHE A 990 15.25 16.75 -32.92
N ALA A 991 15.39 17.65 -31.96
CA ALA A 991 15.32 19.10 -32.12
C ALA A 991 16.61 19.69 -31.54
N SER A 992 17.57 20.03 -32.40
CA SER A 992 18.89 20.49 -31.99
C SER A 992 19.57 21.28 -33.10
N THR A 993 20.43 22.22 -32.70
CA THR A 993 21.43 22.88 -33.55
C THR A 993 22.85 22.33 -33.36
N GLN A 994 23.05 21.46 -32.36
CA GLN A 994 24.34 20.90 -31.95
C GLN A 994 24.46 19.40 -32.24
N LEU A 995 23.36 18.71 -32.54
CA LEU A 995 23.34 17.30 -32.90
C LEU A 995 22.99 17.15 -34.37
N GLN A 996 23.89 16.53 -35.13
CA GLN A 996 23.70 16.20 -36.53
C GLN A 996 23.77 14.69 -36.70
N PRO A 997 22.70 13.99 -37.16
CA PRO A 997 22.78 12.56 -37.43
C PRO A 997 23.80 12.31 -38.54
N THR A 998 24.64 11.29 -38.35
CA THR A 998 25.69 10.85 -39.29
C THR A 998 25.50 9.41 -39.74
N ALA A 999 24.83 8.58 -38.94
CA ALA A 999 24.49 7.21 -39.29
C ALA A 999 23.15 6.78 -38.69
N VAL A 1000 22.44 5.90 -39.39
CA VAL A 1000 21.25 5.19 -38.91
C VAL A 1000 21.33 3.72 -39.34
N GLU A 1001 21.01 2.80 -38.43
CA GLU A 1001 21.00 1.36 -38.71
C GLU A 1001 19.87 0.64 -37.94
N LEU A 1002 19.42 -0.49 -38.50
CA LEU A 1002 18.52 -1.42 -37.80
C LEU A 1002 19.34 -2.46 -37.05
N VAL A 1003 18.97 -2.76 -35.81
CA VAL A 1003 19.59 -3.81 -34.98
C VAL A 1003 18.62 -4.94 -34.67
N GLY A 1004 19.14 -6.12 -34.32
CA GLY A 1004 18.30 -7.29 -34.04
C GLY A 1004 17.75 -7.97 -35.29
N THR A 1005 18.37 -7.74 -36.45
CA THR A 1005 17.96 -8.27 -37.77
C THR A 1005 18.39 -9.71 -38.03
N SER A 1006 19.08 -10.35 -37.08
CA SER A 1006 19.52 -11.75 -37.14
C SER A 1006 18.65 -12.66 -36.30
N ARG A 1007 18.54 -13.93 -36.68
CA ARG A 1007 17.78 -14.94 -35.93
C ARG A 1007 18.52 -15.29 -34.64
N VAL A 1008 17.78 -15.72 -33.62
CA VAL A 1008 18.34 -16.13 -32.32
C VAL A 1008 19.40 -17.22 -32.48
N LYS A 1009 19.15 -18.19 -33.37
CA LYS A 1009 20.10 -19.28 -33.64
C LYS A 1009 21.44 -18.80 -34.23
N ASP A 1010 21.44 -17.68 -34.96
CA ASP A 1010 22.64 -17.15 -35.61
C ASP A 1010 23.45 -16.27 -34.64
N LEU A 1011 22.83 -15.81 -33.55
CA LEU A 1011 23.43 -14.94 -32.53
C LEU A 1011 24.04 -15.71 -31.35
N LEU A 1012 23.50 -16.90 -31.05
CA LEU A 1012 23.93 -17.69 -29.90
C LEU A 1012 24.89 -18.80 -30.34
N PRO A 1013 25.98 -19.04 -29.58
CA PRO A 1013 26.92 -20.10 -29.91
C PRO A 1013 26.26 -21.48 -29.85
N ALA A 1014 26.64 -22.35 -30.79
CA ALA A 1014 26.25 -23.75 -30.72
C ALA A 1014 26.93 -24.45 -29.52
N ASN A 1015 26.32 -25.51 -29.02
CA ASN A 1015 26.94 -26.37 -28.01
C ASN A 1015 28.14 -27.15 -28.60
N ALA A 1016 28.82 -27.95 -27.76
CA ALA A 1016 29.99 -28.75 -28.17
C ALA A 1016 29.72 -29.69 -29.35
N ASP A 1017 28.46 -30.09 -29.55
CA ASP A 1017 28.02 -30.98 -30.63
C ASP A 1017 27.58 -30.22 -31.90
N GLY A 1018 27.74 -28.89 -31.93
CA GLY A 1018 27.35 -28.04 -33.07
C GLY A 1018 25.84 -27.81 -33.19
N VAL A 1019 25.06 -28.12 -32.15
CA VAL A 1019 23.60 -27.95 -32.11
C VAL A 1019 23.23 -26.69 -31.33
N HIS A 1020 22.31 -25.90 -31.89
CA HIS A 1020 21.73 -24.74 -31.20
C HIS A 1020 20.51 -25.18 -30.38
N THR A 1021 20.65 -25.18 -29.05
CA THR A 1021 19.60 -25.58 -28.11
C THR A 1021 19.04 -24.37 -27.36
N GLN A 1022 17.75 -24.43 -27.00
CA GLN A 1022 17.14 -23.37 -26.19
C GLN A 1022 17.72 -23.38 -24.76
N VAL A 1023 17.86 -22.18 -24.15
CA VAL A 1023 18.41 -21.98 -22.81
C VAL A 1023 17.50 -22.60 -21.74
N ASP A 1024 16.19 -22.46 -21.91
CA ASP A 1024 15.15 -22.95 -21.01
C ASP A 1024 14.71 -24.39 -21.32
N LYS A 1025 14.95 -24.85 -22.55
CA LYS A 1025 14.66 -26.23 -23.01
C LYS A 1025 15.89 -26.82 -23.70
N PRO A 1026 16.93 -27.25 -22.95
CA PRO A 1026 18.19 -27.71 -23.53
C PRO A 1026 18.08 -28.94 -24.44
N SER A 1027 16.97 -29.69 -24.34
CA SER A 1027 16.65 -30.83 -25.20
C SER A 1027 16.00 -30.44 -26.53
N GLU A 1028 15.64 -29.18 -26.72
CA GLU A 1028 14.95 -28.67 -27.92
C GLU A 1028 15.84 -27.72 -28.72
N GLY A 1029 15.78 -27.82 -30.05
CA GLY A 1029 16.47 -26.90 -30.94
C GLY A 1029 15.88 -25.49 -30.91
N ILE A 1030 16.69 -24.47 -31.19
CA ILE A 1030 16.21 -23.09 -31.36
C ILE A 1030 15.42 -23.00 -32.68
N PRO A 1031 14.14 -22.56 -32.67
CA PRO A 1031 13.34 -22.47 -33.88
C PRO A 1031 13.89 -21.47 -34.91
N ASP A 1032 13.84 -21.83 -36.20
CA ASP A 1032 14.34 -21.00 -37.31
C ASP A 1032 13.62 -19.66 -37.47
N TYR A 1033 12.39 -19.57 -37.00
CA TYR A 1033 11.59 -18.36 -37.09
C TYR A 1033 11.86 -17.38 -35.94
N LEU A 1034 12.65 -17.74 -34.92
CA LEU A 1034 12.81 -16.96 -33.70
C LEU A 1034 13.79 -15.81 -33.88
N PHE A 1035 13.37 -14.60 -33.52
CA PHE A 1035 14.18 -13.38 -33.49
C PHE A 1035 14.26 -12.82 -32.07
N PRO A 1036 15.25 -11.98 -31.74
CA PRO A 1036 15.36 -11.37 -30.41
C PRO A 1036 14.11 -10.57 -30.02
N SER A 1037 13.50 -9.88 -30.98
CA SER A 1037 12.24 -9.15 -30.83
C SER A 1037 11.36 -9.27 -32.08
N ASP A 1038 10.06 -9.01 -31.95
CA ASP A 1038 9.14 -8.79 -33.06
C ASP A 1038 9.35 -7.43 -33.73
N HIS A 1039 10.10 -6.54 -33.09
CA HIS A 1039 10.65 -5.32 -33.69
C HIS A 1039 12.16 -5.45 -33.95
N PHE A 1040 12.66 -4.78 -34.97
CA PHE A 1040 14.06 -4.39 -35.08
C PHE A 1040 14.28 -3.07 -34.34
N GLY A 1041 15.42 -2.93 -33.66
CA GLY A 1041 15.78 -1.68 -33.00
C GLY A 1041 16.33 -0.65 -33.98
N VAL A 1042 16.33 0.63 -33.62
CA VAL A 1042 16.91 1.71 -34.41
C VAL A 1042 18.07 2.34 -33.65
N LEU A 1043 19.28 2.25 -34.22
CA LEU A 1043 20.46 2.95 -33.71
C LEU A 1043 20.75 4.17 -34.56
N VAL A 1044 20.97 5.30 -33.89
CA VAL A 1044 21.36 6.56 -34.53
C VAL A 1044 22.66 7.06 -33.91
N GLU A 1045 23.61 7.44 -34.76
CA GLU A 1045 24.80 8.16 -34.34
C GLU A 1045 24.65 9.64 -34.70
N PHE A 1046 24.86 10.51 -33.70
CA PHE A 1046 24.92 11.94 -33.85
C PHE A 1046 26.35 12.42 -33.71
N GLN A 1047 26.80 13.28 -34.64
CA GLN A 1047 27.96 14.13 -34.41
C GLN A 1047 27.55 15.32 -33.53
N ILE A 1048 28.39 15.65 -32.56
CA ILE A 1048 28.22 16.82 -31.69
C ILE A 1048 29.01 17.97 -32.32
N LEU A 1049 28.33 19.08 -32.64
CA LEU A 1049 28.85 20.22 -33.39
C LEU A 1049 29.47 21.32 -32.52
#